data_AF-A0A357NC37-F1
#
_entry.id   AF-A0A357NC37-F1
#
_cell.length_a   1.000
_cell.length_b   1.000
_cell.length_c   1.000
_cell.angle_alpha   90.00
_cell.angle_beta   90.00
_cell.angle_gamma   90.00
#
_symmetry.space_group_name_H-M   'P 1'
#
loop_
_entity.id
_entity.type
_entity.pdbx_description
1 polymer ?
#
loop_
_entity_poly.entity_id
_entity_poly.type
_entity_poly.pdbx_seq_one_letter_code
_entity_poly.pdbx_strand_id
1 'polypeptide(L)'
;PAQILSGGAMHINADTLTNDKSSIMAGGTLSGNIGTLDNTEVPGERVITDSGSVTSYWRDHHTGTDSTGHSTADYKPPAIIQEITLTPTIYKEKAASTGSGTQVSALTGGSVDQVPAGANPVNATNNGGAVVSPVTQVVQAGGTVVSSGGVNTGIPNNSLYTVNPDPHSHYLVETDPRFADYRQWLSSDYMLQVLSLDPSAVQKRLGDGFYEQQLIREQVAQLTGRRFLDGYVSDEEQYRALMNNGATFAQEYQLTVGVALSADQMAQLTSDIIWLVEKDVLLPDGQTVRALVPQLYVRGVQNGELSASGALIAGDNVRLALSGDLTNSGTIAGSNVVSLTAGNIRNVGGRINGNDIGLQARTDLDNIGGRIEAVNSLALSAGRDLNVVSTTGTQTNLQGSRTNINRVGGLYVTGDDGLLAVNAGRDLNLLAAQIGNSGPGGETILAAGRDLNLGIVTEGASNYLVWDKKNKRSDSTRSDVGTMIQAQGDIRLQAGNDINAKAAGVESSQGALLATAGRDVTLTAGETYRFVDEAHQHKGKSGMLSSKTYITRDILAETTAQAATLSGDTATVLAGRDITVQGSNVVATHDVNLAAQGNVTVGTARETSQEEHLRQVKTSGLFSGGGFGFTIGSKSEKTTLDGQTVTQAGSTIGSVSGQVSITSGLDTHITGSDIIGTQGINVLARNITIDAAQETARNKTTYEFKQSGLSVSLGGGIIDTAQNLMNYSQRAGEVSDSRLQALYGYKAAKEIKDLGQALKKGDLKKDVSLNVSIGSSKFKSETVTAETFARGSTLTSDEDINLTATGSGAQTFDGKAADGDVNIIASTVTGQNVSITAAKDVNLQSAENTYQSNTKSGGSSFGVGWSFGANPGLLIQGGKSSGKAGGTGTTHTPTLVTARDTLTITSGNDTNIIGAQARGDTVNLNVGRNLNIASLQDTETYNEHNSSGGFSIGFGHGMSSTGSFSQGKMNSDYRSIIYQAGIYAGSGGFDIEV
;
A
#
# COMPACT_ATOMS: atom_id res chain seq x y z
N PRO A 1 -4.60 -27.03 29.75
CA PRO A 1 -4.54 -27.78 28.47
C PRO A 1 -4.55 -29.28 28.73
N ALA A 2 -5.50 -30.02 28.16
CA ALA A 2 -5.48 -31.48 28.16
C ALA A 2 -4.63 -32.00 26.99
N GLN A 3 -4.18 -33.25 27.07
CA GLN A 3 -3.46 -33.92 25.97
C GLN A 3 -4.03 -35.31 25.72
N ILE A 4 -4.26 -35.65 24.45
CA ILE A 4 -4.59 -37.01 23.98
C ILE A 4 -3.48 -37.43 23.03
N LEU A 5 -2.68 -38.42 23.40
CA LEU A 5 -1.49 -38.83 22.65
C LEU A 5 -1.59 -40.31 22.28
N SER A 6 -1.31 -40.64 21.01
CA SER A 6 -1.12 -42.02 20.53
C SER A 6 0.24 -42.13 19.87
N GLY A 7 1.01 -43.18 20.18
CA GLY A 7 2.25 -43.51 19.45
C GLY A 7 2.01 -44.10 18.07
N GLY A 8 0.79 -44.58 17.78
CA GLY A 8 0.40 -45.11 16.47
C GLY A 8 -0.76 -44.32 15.87
N ALA A 9 -1.62 -45.00 15.12
CA ALA A 9 -2.87 -44.40 14.65
C ALA A 9 -3.82 -44.08 15.82
N MET A 10 -4.74 -43.15 15.59
CA MET A 10 -5.82 -42.79 16.50
C MET A 10 -7.12 -42.69 15.72
N HIS A 11 -8.20 -43.29 16.23
CA HIS A 11 -9.52 -43.21 15.63
C HIS A 11 -10.52 -42.65 16.66
N ILE A 12 -11.21 -41.57 16.30
CA ILE A 12 -12.19 -40.88 17.15
C ILE A 12 -13.58 -41.06 16.57
N ASN A 13 -14.54 -41.52 17.38
CA ASN A 13 -15.95 -41.59 17.01
C ASN A 13 -16.76 -40.76 18.00
N ALA A 14 -17.33 -39.65 17.54
CA ALA A 14 -18.02 -38.69 18.40
C ALA A 14 -19.03 -37.84 17.61
N ASP A 15 -20.18 -37.50 18.21
CA ASP A 15 -21.09 -36.51 17.62
C ASP A 15 -20.46 -35.11 17.62
N THR A 16 -19.67 -34.78 18.64
CA THR A 16 -18.92 -33.52 18.72
C THR A 16 -17.53 -33.77 19.27
N LEU A 17 -16.51 -33.22 18.60
CA LEU A 17 -15.14 -33.15 19.11
C LEU A 17 -14.79 -31.68 19.37
N THR A 18 -14.54 -31.33 20.63
CA THR A 18 -14.09 -29.99 21.01
C THR A 18 -12.67 -30.08 21.56
N ASN A 19 -11.72 -29.46 20.86
CA ASN A 19 -10.37 -29.26 21.33
C ASN A 19 -10.20 -27.79 21.76
N ASP A 20 -10.52 -27.50 23.02
CA ASP A 20 -10.36 -26.15 23.60
C ASP A 20 -9.00 -26.03 24.28
N LYS A 21 -8.09 -25.24 23.69
CA LYS A 21 -6.75 -24.92 24.25
C LYS A 21 -5.98 -26.18 24.68
N SER A 22 -6.12 -27.25 23.92
CA SER A 22 -5.65 -28.60 24.26
C SER A 22 -4.97 -29.25 23.05
N SER A 23 -4.34 -30.41 23.23
CA SER A 23 -3.63 -31.09 22.13
C SER A 23 -4.10 -32.52 21.91
N ILE A 24 -4.32 -32.90 20.65
CA ILE A 24 -4.63 -34.26 20.21
C ILE A 24 -3.57 -34.65 19.18
N MET A 25 -2.73 -35.65 19.47
CA MET A 25 -1.60 -36.01 18.62
C MET A 25 -1.53 -37.53 18.39
N ALA A 26 -1.39 -37.93 17.13
CA ALA A 26 -1.15 -39.31 16.71
C ALA A 26 0.22 -39.46 16.05
N GLY A 27 0.95 -40.54 16.36
CA GLY A 27 2.20 -40.89 15.67
C GLY A 27 1.98 -41.45 14.26
N GLY A 28 0.77 -41.96 13.98
CA GLY A 28 0.33 -42.39 12.66
C GLY A 28 -0.84 -41.55 12.15
N THR A 29 -1.82 -42.21 11.51
CA THR A 29 -3.03 -41.51 11.04
C THR A 29 -3.98 -41.20 12.21
N LEU A 30 -4.32 -39.91 12.38
CA LEU A 30 -5.48 -39.45 13.14
C LEU A 30 -6.70 -39.49 12.21
N SER A 31 -7.72 -40.27 12.55
CA SER A 31 -8.97 -40.39 11.78
C SER A 31 -10.20 -40.33 12.68
N GLY A 32 -11.36 -40.09 12.09
CA GLY A 32 -12.60 -40.17 12.85
C GLY A 32 -13.87 -39.97 12.06
N ASN A 33 -14.96 -40.55 12.58
CA ASN A 33 -16.33 -40.23 12.21
C ASN A 33 -16.83 -39.22 13.23
N ILE A 34 -16.87 -37.95 12.83
CA ILE A 34 -17.16 -36.84 13.74
C ILE A 34 -18.40 -36.11 13.22
N GLY A 35 -19.33 -35.73 14.11
CA GLY A 35 -20.41 -34.83 13.70
C GLY A 35 -19.87 -33.43 13.42
N THR A 36 -19.45 -32.73 14.49
CA THR A 36 -18.87 -31.38 14.41
C THR A 36 -17.50 -31.34 15.10
N LEU A 37 -16.55 -30.58 14.56
CA LEU A 37 -15.23 -30.34 15.16
C LEU A 37 -15.01 -28.85 15.43
N ASP A 38 -14.70 -28.52 16.68
CA ASP A 38 -14.25 -27.19 17.09
C ASP A 38 -12.83 -27.27 17.67
N ASN A 39 -11.85 -26.70 16.97
CA ASN A 39 -10.48 -26.56 17.45
C ASN A 39 -10.21 -25.10 17.84
N THR A 40 -10.29 -24.81 19.13
CA THR A 40 -10.41 -23.44 19.65
C THR A 40 -9.17 -22.99 20.40
N GLU A 41 -8.49 -21.99 19.86
CA GLU A 41 -7.27 -21.41 20.42
C GLU A 41 -7.54 -20.29 21.46
N VAL A 42 -6.50 -19.85 22.17
CA VAL A 42 -6.54 -18.61 22.98
C VAL A 42 -6.39 -17.38 22.09
N PRO A 43 -7.42 -16.51 21.99
CA PRO A 43 -7.29 -15.24 21.29
C PRO A 43 -6.43 -14.27 22.11
N GLY A 44 -5.66 -13.43 21.42
CA GLY A 44 -4.97 -12.30 22.02
C GLY A 44 -4.80 -11.16 21.06
N GLU A 45 -4.40 -10.02 21.61
CA GLU A 45 -4.16 -8.80 20.87
C GLU A 45 -2.79 -8.26 21.25
N ARG A 46 -1.96 -8.00 20.24
CA ARG A 46 -0.77 -7.17 20.37
C ARG A 46 -1.18 -5.74 20.06
N VAL A 47 -1.20 -4.91 21.10
CA VAL A 47 -1.47 -3.48 21.00
C VAL A 47 -0.14 -2.75 20.83
N ILE A 48 0.05 -2.11 19.69
CA ILE A 48 1.23 -1.28 19.41
C ILE A 48 0.81 0.18 19.60
N THR A 49 1.37 0.84 20.61
CA THR A 49 1.11 2.24 20.92
C THR A 49 2.31 3.11 20.55
N ASP A 50 2.08 4.14 19.76
CA ASP A 50 3.05 5.20 19.54
C ASP A 50 2.85 6.32 20.57
N SER A 51 3.94 6.83 21.13
CA SER A 51 3.92 7.99 22.03
C SER A 51 5.11 8.88 21.71
N GLY A 52 4.85 10.16 21.51
CA GLY A 52 5.87 11.16 21.22
C GLY A 52 5.33 12.57 21.45
N SER A 53 5.95 13.53 20.77
CA SER A 53 5.53 14.93 20.79
C SER A 53 5.67 15.55 19.41
N VAL A 54 4.72 16.39 19.02
CA VAL A 54 4.81 17.19 17.79
C VAL A 54 5.09 18.65 18.15
N THR A 55 6.13 19.22 17.58
CA THR A 55 6.52 20.62 17.81
C THR A 55 6.28 21.47 16.55
N SER A 56 5.48 22.51 16.70
CA SER A 56 5.33 23.57 15.69
C SER A 56 6.33 24.68 16.00
N TYR A 57 7.06 25.15 14.98
CA TYR A 57 8.03 26.23 15.08
C TYR A 57 7.56 27.46 14.30
N TRP A 58 7.88 28.65 14.80
CA TRP A 58 7.66 29.89 14.07
C TRP A 58 8.85 30.84 14.21
N ARG A 59 8.97 31.76 13.26
CA ARG A 59 9.98 32.82 13.24
C ARG A 59 9.32 34.16 12.97
N ASP A 60 9.57 35.10 13.86
CA ASP A 60 9.26 36.51 13.69
C ASP A 60 10.52 37.24 13.20
N HIS A 61 10.43 37.92 12.07
CA HIS A 61 11.52 38.72 11.53
C HIS A 61 11.47 40.16 12.04
N HIS A 62 12.61 40.65 12.54
CA HIS A 62 12.79 42.02 13.04
C HIS A 62 13.93 42.71 12.31
N THR A 63 13.97 44.05 12.37
CA THR A 63 15.17 44.79 12.00
C THR A 63 16.27 44.52 13.03
N GLY A 64 17.23 43.64 12.69
CA GLY A 64 18.37 43.28 13.54
C GLY A 64 18.48 41.78 13.82
N THR A 65 17.69 41.27 14.78
CA THR A 65 17.72 39.85 15.20
C THR A 65 16.33 39.23 15.15
N ASP A 66 16.23 38.01 14.61
CA ASP A 66 14.98 37.27 14.54
C ASP A 66 14.61 36.68 15.91
N SER A 67 13.31 36.59 16.21
CA SER A 67 12.84 35.79 17.35
C SER A 67 12.12 34.53 16.86
N THR A 68 12.55 33.37 17.35
CA THR A 68 11.90 32.09 17.09
C THR A 68 11.13 31.63 18.30
N GLY A 69 10.01 30.93 18.10
CA GLY A 69 9.28 30.25 19.15
C GLY A 69 8.85 28.86 18.71
N HIS A 70 8.38 28.08 19.68
CA HIS A 70 7.87 26.75 19.44
C HIS A 70 6.71 26.43 20.39
N SER A 71 5.82 25.55 19.95
CA SER A 71 4.75 24.97 20.76
C SER A 71 4.76 23.48 20.55
N THR A 72 4.62 22.73 21.63
CA THR A 72 4.70 21.28 21.63
C THR A 72 3.38 20.70 22.13
N ALA A 73 2.88 19.68 21.43
CA ALA A 73 1.71 18.89 21.83
C ALA A 73 2.12 17.42 21.95
N ASP A 74 1.46 16.69 22.84
CA ASP A 74 1.60 15.23 22.94
C ASP A 74 1.11 14.56 21.64
N TYR A 75 1.90 13.64 21.11
CA TYR A 75 1.54 12.77 19.98
C TYR A 75 1.21 11.38 20.52
N LYS A 76 -0.07 11.02 20.52
CA LYS A 76 -0.59 9.74 21.01
C LYS A 76 -1.70 9.27 20.07
N PRO A 77 -1.37 8.88 18.83
CA PRO A 77 -2.35 8.39 17.88
C PRO A 77 -3.04 7.12 18.42
N PRO A 78 -4.21 6.73 17.88
CA PRO A 78 -4.82 5.45 18.22
C PRO A 78 -3.86 4.29 17.99
N ALA A 79 -3.91 3.31 18.89
CA ALA A 79 -3.05 2.13 18.81
C ALA A 79 -3.36 1.29 17.56
N ILE A 80 -2.37 0.53 17.10
CA ILE A 80 -2.56 -0.54 16.12
C ILE A 80 -2.88 -1.82 16.90
N ILE A 81 -3.92 -2.55 16.48
CA ILE A 81 -4.18 -3.89 16.99
C ILE A 81 -3.78 -4.91 15.95
N GLN A 82 -2.96 -5.86 16.38
CA GLN A 82 -2.69 -7.10 15.68
C GLN A 82 -3.27 -8.24 16.52
N GLU A 83 -4.13 -9.06 15.94
CA GLU A 83 -4.57 -10.26 16.64
C GLU A 83 -3.44 -11.29 16.61
N ILE A 84 -3.13 -11.84 17.77
CA ILE A 84 -2.09 -12.84 17.98
C ILE A 84 -2.67 -14.03 18.74
N THR A 85 -2.03 -15.18 18.60
CA THR A 85 -2.30 -16.32 19.47
C THR A 85 -1.50 -16.19 20.76
N LEU A 86 -2.14 -16.42 21.91
CA LEU A 86 -1.47 -16.46 23.21
C LEU A 86 -1.23 -17.89 23.66
N THR A 87 -0.19 -18.10 24.46
CA THR A 87 -0.02 -19.36 25.20
C THR A 87 -0.98 -19.39 26.39
N PRO A 88 -1.80 -20.44 26.57
CA PRO A 88 -2.67 -20.57 27.73
C PRO A 88 -1.84 -20.68 29.01
N THR A 89 -2.20 -19.90 30.02
CA THR A 89 -1.61 -20.01 31.36
C THR A 89 -1.99 -21.35 31.98
N ILE A 90 -0.97 -22.09 32.44
CA ILE A 90 -1.16 -23.34 33.17
C ILE A 90 -1.16 -23.02 34.67
N TYR A 91 -2.31 -23.13 35.33
CA TYR A 91 -2.39 -23.05 36.79
C TYR A 91 -1.77 -24.32 37.40
N LYS A 92 -0.66 -24.17 38.12
CA LYS A 92 0.00 -25.23 38.91
C LYS A 92 0.07 -24.78 40.38
N GLU A 93 -0.03 -25.70 41.34
CA GLU A 93 0.11 -25.36 42.76
C GLU A 93 1.44 -24.64 43.03
N LYS A 94 1.41 -23.57 43.83
CA LYS A 94 2.57 -22.71 44.18
C LYS A 94 3.32 -22.07 42.99
N ALA A 95 2.75 -22.05 41.78
CA ALA A 95 3.31 -21.27 40.69
C ALA A 95 2.90 -19.80 40.82
N ALA A 96 3.88 -18.90 40.89
CA ALA A 96 3.63 -17.47 40.73
C ALA A 96 3.36 -17.19 39.24
N SER A 97 2.24 -16.52 38.93
CA SER A 97 2.00 -15.99 37.58
C SER A 97 3.11 -14.99 37.25
N THR A 98 4.00 -15.34 36.32
CA THR A 98 5.03 -14.41 35.82
C THR A 98 4.39 -13.51 34.76
N GLY A 99 4.03 -12.29 35.18
CA GLY A 99 3.47 -11.25 34.33
C GLY A 99 3.37 -9.93 35.08
N SER A 100 3.40 -8.81 34.34
CA SER A 100 3.14 -7.49 34.89
C SER A 100 1.62 -7.24 34.98
N GLY A 101 1.09 -6.84 36.14
CA GLY A 101 -0.33 -6.47 36.31
C GLY A 101 -1.00 -7.13 37.52
N THR A 102 -2.34 -7.25 37.49
CA THR A 102 -3.15 -7.92 38.51
C THR A 102 -2.71 -9.37 38.67
N GLN A 103 -1.94 -9.64 39.72
CA GLN A 103 -1.57 -11.00 40.08
C GLN A 103 -2.72 -11.61 40.88
N VAL A 104 -3.29 -12.69 40.37
CA VAL A 104 -4.21 -13.51 41.16
C VAL A 104 -3.36 -14.14 42.27
N SER A 105 -3.74 -13.91 43.54
CA SER A 105 -3.12 -14.57 44.68
C SER A 105 -3.04 -16.08 44.43
N ALA A 106 -1.97 -16.72 44.89
CA ALA A 106 -1.83 -18.17 44.82
C ALA A 106 -3.13 -18.82 45.35
N LEU A 107 -3.73 -19.70 44.56
CA LEU A 107 -4.92 -20.44 44.99
C LEU A 107 -4.50 -21.36 46.14
N THR A 108 -4.85 -21.00 47.37
CA THR A 108 -4.80 -21.95 48.49
C THR A 108 -6.02 -22.83 48.38
N GLY A 109 -5.83 -24.07 47.91
CA GLY A 109 -6.91 -25.06 47.86
C GLY A 109 -7.52 -25.25 49.25
N GLY A 110 -8.84 -25.06 49.36
CA GLY A 110 -9.58 -25.51 50.53
C GLY A 110 -9.59 -27.04 50.57
N SER A 111 -9.23 -27.62 51.71
CA SER A 111 -9.31 -29.05 51.96
C SER A 111 -10.74 -29.56 51.77
N VAL A 112 -10.92 -30.62 51.01
CA VAL A 112 -12.21 -31.29 50.84
C VAL A 112 -12.43 -32.20 52.05
N ASP A 113 -13.16 -31.72 53.06
CA ASP A 113 -13.51 -32.46 54.27
C ASP A 113 -14.68 -33.45 54.04
N GLN A 114 -14.60 -34.32 53.03
CA GLN A 114 -15.44 -35.52 52.98
C GLN A 114 -14.65 -36.74 52.52
N VAL A 115 -14.10 -37.46 53.49
CA VAL A 115 -13.52 -38.80 53.33
C VAL A 115 -14.57 -39.84 53.76
N PRO A 116 -14.95 -40.82 52.91
CA PRO A 116 -15.66 -42.00 53.36
C PRO A 116 -14.78 -42.80 54.33
N ALA A 117 -15.34 -43.20 55.47
CA ALA A 117 -14.61 -43.92 56.52
C ALA A 117 -13.95 -45.20 55.97
N GLY A 118 -12.61 -45.23 55.92
CA GLY A 118 -11.83 -46.43 55.56
C GLY A 118 -10.62 -46.21 54.65
N ALA A 119 -10.42 -45.01 54.08
CA ALA A 119 -9.20 -44.70 53.31
C ALA A 119 -8.17 -43.96 54.17
N ASN A 120 -6.93 -44.44 54.20
CA ASN A 120 -5.81 -43.72 54.82
C ASN A 120 -5.64 -42.34 54.16
N PRO A 121 -5.43 -41.26 54.94
CA PRO A 121 -5.19 -39.94 54.40
C PRO A 121 -3.88 -39.93 53.61
N VAL A 122 -3.96 -39.68 52.31
CA VAL A 122 -2.79 -39.19 51.57
C VAL A 122 -2.69 -37.71 51.91
N ASN A 123 -1.79 -37.38 52.84
CA ASN A 123 -1.35 -36.00 53.03
C ASN A 123 -0.81 -35.49 51.69
N ALA A 124 -1.59 -34.68 50.97
CA ALA A 124 -1.09 -33.90 49.85
C ALA A 124 -0.26 -32.74 50.39
N THR A 125 0.91 -33.07 50.95
CA THR A 125 1.96 -32.08 51.15
C THR A 125 2.52 -31.69 49.79
N ASN A 126 2.19 -30.47 49.38
CA ASN A 126 3.12 -29.49 48.79
C ASN A 126 4.15 -30.05 47.80
N ASN A 127 3.88 -29.98 46.49
CA ASN A 127 4.86 -30.39 45.47
C ASN A 127 5.40 -29.21 44.65
N GLY A 128 6.73 -29.21 44.47
CA GLY A 128 7.51 -28.17 43.78
C GLY A 128 7.09 -27.98 42.32
N GLY A 129 7.05 -26.73 41.90
CA GLY A 129 6.60 -26.34 40.56
C GLY A 129 7.53 -26.85 39.46
N ALA A 130 6.95 -27.47 38.43
CA ALA A 130 7.62 -27.81 37.19
C ALA A 130 8.14 -26.55 36.48
N VAL A 131 9.46 -26.35 36.46
CA VAL A 131 10.14 -25.29 35.70
C VAL A 131 10.39 -25.82 34.29
N VAL A 132 9.68 -25.26 33.31
CA VAL A 132 9.95 -25.54 31.88
C VAL A 132 10.94 -24.48 31.39
N SER A 133 12.10 -24.90 30.88
CA SER A 133 13.08 -23.96 30.33
C SER A 133 12.55 -23.28 29.06
N PRO A 134 12.78 -21.97 28.85
CA PRO A 134 12.35 -21.27 27.64
C PRO A 134 12.97 -21.89 26.38
N VAL A 135 12.24 -21.87 25.27
CA VAL A 135 12.75 -22.28 23.96
C VAL A 135 13.72 -21.21 23.43
N THR A 136 14.91 -21.64 23.04
CA THR A 136 15.96 -20.82 22.42
C THR A 136 16.02 -21.16 20.93
N GLN A 137 16.06 -20.14 20.08
CA GLN A 137 16.12 -20.28 18.62
C GLN A 137 17.36 -19.58 18.06
N VAL A 138 18.04 -20.23 17.13
CA VAL A 138 19.20 -19.69 16.41
C VAL A 138 18.98 -19.85 14.91
N VAL A 139 19.12 -18.77 14.15
CA VAL A 139 18.98 -18.78 12.69
C VAL A 139 20.34 -19.05 12.04
N GLN A 140 20.43 -20.09 11.22
CA GLN A 140 21.62 -20.45 10.43
C GLN A 140 21.72 -19.62 9.14
N ALA A 141 22.92 -19.59 8.55
CA ALA A 141 23.11 -19.04 7.21
C ALA A 141 22.26 -19.84 6.20
N GLY A 142 21.36 -19.16 5.47
CA GLY A 142 20.37 -19.80 4.59
C GLY A 142 18.95 -19.92 5.19
N GLY A 143 18.70 -19.37 6.38
CA GLY A 143 17.34 -19.20 6.93
C GLY A 143 16.78 -20.38 7.72
N THR A 144 17.53 -21.48 7.86
CA THR A 144 17.16 -22.63 8.70
C THR A 144 17.24 -22.25 10.19
N VAL A 145 16.22 -22.53 10.99
CA VAL A 145 16.23 -22.29 12.44
C VAL A 145 16.53 -23.58 13.20
N VAL A 146 17.37 -23.46 14.22
CA VAL A 146 17.61 -24.50 15.23
C VAL A 146 16.92 -24.10 16.52
N SER A 147 16.04 -24.96 17.02
CA SER A 147 15.29 -24.76 18.26
C SER A 147 15.72 -25.75 19.34
N SER A 148 15.84 -25.27 20.57
CA SER A 148 16.15 -26.10 21.74
C SER A 148 15.54 -25.50 23.00
N GLY A 149 14.98 -26.32 23.88
CA GLY A 149 14.39 -25.88 25.15
C GLY A 149 13.14 -26.69 25.49
N GLY A 150 12.26 -26.16 26.34
CA GLY A 150 11.04 -26.88 26.72
C GLY A 150 11.26 -28.04 27.71
N VAL A 151 12.46 -28.15 28.27
CA VAL A 151 12.80 -29.22 29.22
C VAL A 151 12.02 -29.03 30.52
N ASN A 152 11.17 -29.99 30.86
CA ASN A 152 10.42 -30.03 32.12
C ASN A 152 11.27 -30.72 33.19
N THR A 153 11.80 -29.95 34.15
CA THR A 153 12.55 -30.51 35.30
C THR A 153 11.66 -30.73 36.52
N GLY A 154 10.34 -30.66 36.37
CA GLY A 154 9.40 -30.92 37.46
C GLY A 154 9.38 -32.39 37.87
N ILE A 155 9.42 -32.62 39.17
CA ILE A 155 9.34 -33.97 39.74
C ILE A 155 7.91 -34.51 39.62
N PRO A 156 7.70 -35.71 39.06
CA PRO A 156 6.37 -36.30 38.94
C PRO A 156 5.78 -36.66 40.31
N ASN A 157 4.46 -36.49 40.47
CA ASN A 157 3.73 -36.71 41.73
C ASN A 157 2.64 -37.80 41.60
N ASN A 158 2.94 -38.88 40.88
CA ASN A 158 2.00 -39.96 40.63
C ASN A 158 2.62 -41.32 40.99
N SER A 159 1.81 -42.38 41.04
CA SER A 159 2.26 -43.72 41.42
C SER A 159 3.10 -44.44 40.34
N LEU A 160 3.28 -43.84 39.15
CA LEU A 160 4.10 -44.41 38.08
C LEU A 160 5.60 -44.20 38.36
N TYR A 161 5.96 -43.22 39.18
CA TYR A 161 7.34 -42.83 39.42
C TYR A 161 7.70 -42.80 40.90
N THR A 162 8.90 -43.23 41.23
CA THR A 162 9.55 -43.08 42.54
C THR A 162 10.68 -42.08 42.45
N VAL A 163 10.69 -41.12 43.38
CA VAL A 163 11.73 -40.08 43.46
C VAL A 163 12.79 -40.52 44.46
N ASN A 164 14.02 -40.67 44.02
CA ASN A 164 15.12 -41.12 44.86
C ASN A 164 16.09 -39.95 45.11
N PRO A 165 16.02 -39.23 46.25
CA PRO A 165 16.88 -38.09 46.52
C PRO A 165 18.33 -38.47 46.88
N ASP A 166 18.66 -39.76 47.06
CA ASP A 166 20.01 -40.22 47.44
C ASP A 166 21.08 -39.76 46.42
N PRO A 167 22.12 -39.01 46.84
CA PRO A 167 23.24 -38.61 45.97
C PRO A 167 23.97 -39.78 45.29
N HIS A 168 23.89 -41.00 45.82
CA HIS A 168 24.50 -42.21 45.25
C HIS A 168 23.58 -42.98 44.29
N SER A 169 22.32 -42.55 44.13
CA SER A 169 21.45 -43.11 43.10
C SER A 169 21.85 -42.65 41.70
N HIS A 170 21.77 -43.56 40.74
CA HIS A 170 22.02 -43.28 39.32
C HIS A 170 20.96 -42.36 38.68
N TYR A 171 19.73 -42.43 39.17
CA TYR A 171 18.58 -41.69 38.64
C TYR A 171 17.84 -40.97 39.77
N LEU A 172 17.36 -39.75 39.50
CA LEU A 172 16.52 -38.99 40.44
C LEU A 172 15.06 -39.45 40.40
N VAL A 173 14.57 -39.82 39.22
CA VAL A 173 13.22 -40.34 38.99
C VAL A 173 13.33 -41.73 38.36
N GLU A 174 12.76 -42.73 39.03
CA GLU A 174 12.75 -44.13 38.58
C GLU A 174 11.30 -44.58 38.36
N THR A 175 11.07 -45.39 37.33
CA THR A 175 9.75 -45.92 36.99
C THR A 175 9.39 -47.07 37.93
N ASP A 176 8.17 -47.03 38.50
CA ASP A 176 7.71 -48.06 39.42
C ASP A 176 7.52 -49.41 38.68
N PRO A 177 8.19 -50.48 39.13
CA PRO A 177 8.16 -51.81 38.50
C PRO A 177 6.78 -52.41 38.26
N ARG A 178 5.75 -51.97 39.01
CA ARG A 178 4.39 -52.49 38.89
C ARG A 178 3.68 -52.01 37.63
N PHE A 179 4.19 -50.97 36.98
CA PHE A 179 3.54 -50.29 35.86
C PHE A 179 4.35 -50.35 34.56
N ALA A 180 5.58 -50.89 34.58
CA ALA A 180 6.42 -51.06 33.40
C ALA A 180 7.05 -52.46 33.36
N ASP A 181 7.06 -53.09 32.18
CA ASP A 181 7.76 -54.37 31.96
C ASP A 181 9.27 -54.11 31.89
N TYR A 182 10.07 -54.94 32.59
CA TYR A 182 11.53 -54.79 32.73
C TYR A 182 12.29 -55.25 31.48
N ARG A 183 11.91 -54.73 30.30
CA ARG A 183 12.88 -54.64 29.21
C ARG A 183 13.92 -53.60 29.58
N GLN A 184 15.18 -53.80 29.19
CA GLN A 184 16.20 -52.75 29.34
C GLN A 184 15.82 -51.58 28.41
N TRP A 185 15.24 -50.53 29.00
CA TRP A 185 14.93 -49.31 28.28
C TRP A 185 16.21 -48.58 27.92
N LEU A 186 16.31 -48.12 26.68
CA LEU A 186 17.42 -47.29 26.25
C LEU A 186 17.43 -45.98 27.06
N SER A 187 18.53 -45.72 27.76
CA SER A 187 18.79 -44.51 28.54
C SER A 187 19.98 -43.74 27.98
N SER A 188 20.21 -42.56 28.54
CA SER A 188 21.39 -41.73 28.29
C SER A 188 22.73 -42.41 28.65
N ASP A 189 22.72 -43.53 29.38
CA ASP A 189 23.90 -44.41 29.57
C ASP A 189 24.54 -44.79 28.24
N TYR A 190 23.74 -45.01 27.20
CA TYR A 190 24.20 -45.35 25.87
C TYR A 190 25.10 -44.26 25.27
N MET A 191 24.68 -42.99 25.33
CA MET A 191 25.47 -41.87 24.81
C MET A 191 26.78 -41.70 25.57
N LEU A 192 26.74 -41.85 26.91
CA LEU A 192 27.93 -41.75 27.76
C LEU A 192 28.95 -42.84 27.42
N GLN A 193 28.50 -44.08 27.20
CA GLN A 193 29.35 -45.18 26.77
C GLN A 193 29.96 -44.92 25.38
N VAL A 194 29.19 -44.39 24.42
CA VAL A 194 29.71 -43.99 23.10
C VAL A 194 30.78 -42.91 23.21
N LEU A 195 30.64 -42.00 24.19
CA LEU A 195 31.64 -40.97 24.52
C LEU A 195 32.80 -41.48 25.40
N SER A 196 32.88 -42.78 25.68
CA SER A 196 33.87 -43.39 26.58
C SER A 196 33.87 -42.83 28.01
N LEU A 197 32.71 -42.38 28.50
CA LEU A 197 32.48 -41.92 29.87
C LEU A 197 31.81 -43.04 30.68
N ASP A 198 32.31 -43.29 31.88
CA ASP A 198 31.71 -44.26 32.81
C ASP A 198 30.39 -43.71 33.38
N PRO A 199 29.23 -44.32 33.08
CA PRO A 199 27.96 -43.81 33.56
C PRO A 199 27.78 -43.84 35.09
N SER A 200 28.61 -44.61 35.80
CA SER A 200 28.62 -44.63 37.27
C SER A 200 29.45 -43.52 37.90
N ALA A 201 30.33 -42.88 37.11
CA ALA A 201 31.23 -41.82 37.55
C ALA A 201 30.77 -40.41 37.11
N VAL A 202 29.77 -40.32 36.23
CA VAL A 202 29.15 -39.05 35.85
C VAL A 202 28.11 -38.60 36.86
N GLN A 203 27.68 -37.35 36.73
CA GLN A 203 26.61 -36.79 37.54
C GLN A 203 25.29 -37.56 37.38
N LYS A 204 24.51 -37.59 38.46
CA LYS A 204 23.17 -38.19 38.54
C LYS A 204 22.27 -37.72 37.39
N ARG A 205 21.48 -38.63 36.81
CA ARG A 205 20.53 -38.31 35.74
C ARG A 205 19.16 -37.96 36.29
N LEU A 206 18.40 -37.17 35.52
CA LEU A 206 17.06 -36.77 35.93
C LEU A 206 16.11 -37.97 36.05
N GLY A 207 16.20 -38.96 35.17
CA GLY A 207 15.45 -40.21 35.35
C GLY A 207 15.98 -41.38 34.56
N ASP A 208 15.34 -42.53 34.73
CA ASP A 208 15.66 -43.76 34.00
C ASP A 208 15.29 -43.68 32.50
N GLY A 209 15.63 -44.72 31.72
CA GLY A 209 15.41 -44.71 30.27
C GLY A 209 13.94 -44.54 29.85
N PHE A 210 12.98 -45.01 30.65
CA PHE A 210 11.56 -44.81 30.36
C PHE A 210 11.15 -43.34 30.58
N TYR A 211 11.57 -42.75 31.70
CA TYR A 211 11.32 -41.35 32.00
C TYR A 211 12.02 -40.39 31.02
N GLU A 212 13.28 -40.67 30.66
CA GLU A 212 14.04 -39.88 29.68
C GLU A 212 13.39 -39.90 28.29
N GLN A 213 12.90 -41.05 27.83
CA GLN A 213 12.17 -41.13 26.56
C GLN A 213 10.85 -40.34 26.61
N GLN A 214 10.15 -40.33 27.76
CA GLN A 214 9.00 -39.44 27.95
C GLN A 214 9.39 -37.96 27.84
N LEU A 215 10.48 -37.54 28.49
CA LEU A 215 10.97 -36.17 28.41
C LEU A 215 11.31 -35.75 26.99
N ILE A 216 11.92 -36.64 26.21
CA ILE A 216 12.23 -36.37 24.80
C ILE A 216 10.97 -36.28 23.96
N ARG A 217 9.99 -37.18 24.17
CA ARG A 217 8.69 -37.09 23.51
C ARG A 217 8.00 -35.74 23.78
N GLU A 218 8.01 -35.29 25.03
CA GLU A 218 7.45 -33.98 25.40
C GLU A 218 8.21 -32.83 24.73
N GLN A 219 9.54 -32.90 24.64
CA GLN A 219 10.35 -31.92 23.93
C GLN A 219 10.08 -31.91 22.43
N VAL A 220 9.94 -33.07 21.78
CA VAL A 220 9.54 -33.15 20.36
C VAL A 220 8.19 -32.48 20.16
N ALA A 221 7.19 -32.85 20.96
CA ALA A 221 5.86 -32.25 20.88
C ALA A 221 5.89 -30.73 21.10
N GLN A 222 6.68 -30.25 22.07
CA GLN A 222 6.79 -28.81 22.34
C GLN A 222 7.53 -28.03 21.27
N LEU A 223 8.60 -28.59 20.70
CA LEU A 223 9.45 -27.92 19.72
C LEU A 223 8.90 -28.01 18.29
N THR A 224 8.13 -29.05 17.97
CA THR A 224 7.70 -29.35 16.59
C THR A 224 6.19 -29.50 16.41
N GLY A 225 5.43 -29.63 17.51
CA GLY A 225 4.00 -29.97 17.46
C GLY A 225 3.71 -31.40 16.97
N ARG A 226 4.73 -32.26 16.88
CA ARG A 226 4.61 -33.64 16.36
C ARG A 226 4.80 -34.68 17.46
N ARG A 227 4.35 -35.92 17.19
CA ARG A 227 4.60 -37.07 18.08
C ARG A 227 6.03 -37.61 17.96
N PHE A 228 6.62 -37.52 16.77
CA PHE A 228 7.96 -37.95 16.42
C PHE A 228 8.60 -36.92 15.49
N LEU A 229 9.94 -36.89 15.44
CA LEU A 229 10.69 -36.21 14.38
C LEU A 229 10.58 -36.99 13.07
N ASP A 230 10.91 -36.33 11.97
CA ASP A 230 10.77 -36.92 10.64
C ASP A 230 11.65 -38.18 10.47
N GLY A 231 11.05 -39.23 9.92
CA GLY A 231 11.71 -40.52 9.70
C GLY A 231 11.63 -41.50 10.87
N TYR A 232 10.97 -41.15 11.98
CA TYR A 232 10.84 -42.02 13.15
C TYR A 232 9.40 -42.42 13.46
N VAL A 233 9.22 -43.65 13.97
CA VAL A 233 7.92 -44.19 14.40
C VAL A 233 7.94 -44.79 15.81
N SER A 234 9.10 -44.69 16.50
CA SER A 234 9.34 -45.30 17.80
C SER A 234 10.21 -44.39 18.69
N ASP A 235 9.83 -44.28 19.96
CA ASP A 235 10.58 -43.49 20.95
C ASP A 235 12.02 -44.00 21.11
N GLU A 236 12.23 -45.33 21.11
CA GLU A 236 13.55 -45.92 21.33
C GLU A 236 14.50 -45.70 20.13
N GLU A 237 13.98 -45.85 18.91
CA GLU A 237 14.76 -45.65 17.67
C GLU A 237 15.18 -44.19 17.51
N GLN A 238 14.22 -43.27 17.68
CA GLN A 238 14.47 -41.84 17.66
C GLN A 238 15.48 -41.44 18.74
N TYR A 239 15.30 -41.91 19.97
CA TYR A 239 16.20 -41.58 21.07
C TYR A 239 17.63 -42.06 20.80
N ARG A 240 17.80 -43.27 20.26
CA ARG A 240 19.11 -43.81 19.85
C ARG A 240 19.76 -42.97 18.77
N ALA A 241 19.03 -42.65 17.70
CA ALA A 241 19.55 -41.91 16.56
C ALA A 241 20.00 -40.50 16.96
N LEU A 242 19.18 -39.80 17.75
CA LEU A 242 19.50 -38.47 18.25
C LEU A 242 20.70 -38.46 19.19
N MET A 243 20.87 -39.50 20.02
CA MET A 243 22.08 -39.67 20.84
C MET A 243 23.32 -39.99 20.01
N ASN A 244 23.20 -40.78 18.94
CA ASN A 244 24.30 -41.05 18.01
C ASN A 244 24.75 -39.76 17.29
N ASN A 245 23.80 -38.96 16.81
CA ASN A 245 24.08 -37.67 16.17
C ASN A 245 24.73 -36.72 17.19
N GLY A 246 24.21 -36.67 18.42
CA GLY A 246 24.76 -35.87 19.50
C GLY A 246 26.18 -36.27 19.88
N ALA A 247 26.47 -37.57 19.98
CA ALA A 247 27.82 -38.07 20.25
C ALA A 247 28.79 -37.75 19.10
N THR A 248 28.34 -37.86 17.85
CA THR A 248 29.13 -37.50 16.66
C THR A 248 29.49 -36.02 16.67
N PHE A 249 28.50 -35.15 16.88
CA PHE A 249 28.70 -33.71 16.98
C PHE A 249 29.60 -33.34 18.17
N ALA A 250 29.44 -34.04 19.31
CA ALA A 250 30.27 -33.82 20.49
C ALA A 250 31.75 -34.17 20.28
N GLN A 251 32.05 -35.22 19.52
CA GLN A 251 33.42 -35.59 19.17
C GLN A 251 34.05 -34.59 18.21
N GLU A 252 33.30 -34.12 17.21
CA GLU A 252 33.76 -33.15 16.22
C GLU A 252 34.05 -31.77 16.84
N TYR A 253 33.15 -31.29 17.70
CA TYR A 253 33.24 -29.97 18.34
C TYR A 253 33.80 -29.99 19.77
N GLN A 254 34.31 -31.15 20.23
CA GLN A 254 34.94 -31.36 21.54
C GLN A 254 34.07 -30.86 22.71
N LEU A 255 32.80 -31.27 22.70
CA LEU A 255 31.83 -30.83 23.72
C LEU A 255 32.02 -31.54 25.05
N THR A 256 31.73 -30.82 26.13
CA THR A 256 31.75 -31.34 27.50
C THR A 256 30.35 -31.67 27.98
N VAL A 257 30.10 -32.92 28.38
CA VAL A 257 28.82 -33.34 28.98
C VAL A 257 28.47 -32.46 30.19
N GLY A 258 27.21 -32.04 30.27
CA GLY A 258 26.73 -31.12 31.31
C GLY A 258 26.69 -29.66 30.88
N VAL A 259 27.38 -29.28 29.79
CA VAL A 259 27.38 -27.91 29.25
C VAL A 259 26.43 -27.81 28.05
N ALA A 260 25.49 -26.86 28.07
CA ALA A 260 24.58 -26.62 26.95
C ALA A 260 25.33 -26.02 25.73
N LEU A 261 24.84 -26.29 24.52
CA LEU A 261 25.38 -25.67 23.30
C LEU A 261 25.25 -24.14 23.33
N SER A 262 26.30 -23.44 22.91
CA SER A 262 26.25 -22.00 22.64
C SER A 262 25.47 -21.70 21.36
N ALA A 263 25.08 -20.44 21.15
CA ALA A 263 24.40 -20.02 19.92
C ALA A 263 25.24 -20.32 18.67
N ASP A 264 26.55 -20.10 18.74
CA ASP A 264 27.47 -20.42 17.63
C ASP A 264 27.52 -21.92 17.36
N GLN A 265 27.52 -22.77 18.41
CA GLN A 265 27.49 -24.23 18.24
C GLN A 265 26.15 -24.71 17.68
N MET A 266 25.02 -24.13 18.11
CA MET A 266 23.71 -24.42 17.52
C MET A 266 23.67 -24.04 16.03
N ALA A 267 24.29 -22.93 15.65
CA ALA A 267 24.36 -22.50 14.26
C ALA A 267 25.15 -23.47 13.35
N GLN A 268 25.98 -24.35 13.94
CA GLN A 268 26.76 -25.36 13.21
C GLN A 268 26.06 -26.73 13.12
N LEU A 269 24.90 -26.92 13.74
CA LEU A 269 24.21 -28.21 13.71
C LEU A 269 23.76 -28.57 12.28
N THR A 270 24.13 -29.78 11.84
CA THR A 270 23.74 -30.35 10.54
C THR A 270 22.74 -31.49 10.66
N SER A 271 22.32 -31.85 11.88
CA SER A 271 21.31 -32.89 12.18
C SER A 271 20.64 -32.60 13.53
N ASP A 272 19.49 -33.22 13.77
CA ASP A 272 18.84 -33.19 15.08
C ASP A 272 19.63 -34.03 16.07
N ILE A 273 19.78 -33.52 17.29
CA ILE A 273 20.58 -34.18 18.33
C ILE A 273 19.91 -34.17 19.70
N ILE A 274 20.33 -35.08 20.55
CA ILE A 274 20.15 -34.98 22.00
C ILE A 274 21.50 -34.76 22.66
N TRP A 275 21.53 -33.84 23.62
CA TRP A 275 22.71 -33.55 24.42
C TRP A 275 22.38 -33.51 25.92
N LEU A 276 23.28 -34.00 26.76
CA LEU A 276 23.09 -34.02 28.21
C LEU A 276 23.57 -32.71 28.84
N VAL A 277 22.65 -32.00 29.48
CA VAL A 277 22.88 -30.69 30.09
C VAL A 277 22.63 -30.77 31.60
N GLU A 278 23.52 -30.18 32.40
CA GLU A 278 23.34 -30.07 33.85
C GLU A 278 22.24 -29.04 34.16
N LYS A 279 21.25 -29.43 34.96
CA LYS A 279 20.15 -28.56 35.40
C LYS A 279 19.93 -28.68 36.91
N ASP A 280 19.52 -27.57 37.50
CA ASP A 280 19.02 -27.50 38.87
C ASP A 280 17.55 -28.01 38.90
N VAL A 281 17.27 -29.00 39.75
CA VAL A 281 15.97 -29.65 39.92
C VAL A 281 15.44 -29.40 41.32
N LEU A 282 14.27 -28.77 41.44
CA LEU A 282 13.64 -28.48 42.73
C LEU A 282 12.82 -29.69 43.22
N LEU A 283 13.20 -30.24 44.38
CA LEU A 283 12.49 -31.30 45.06
C LEU A 283 11.25 -30.78 45.81
N PRO A 284 10.26 -31.65 46.11
CA PRO A 284 9.07 -31.28 46.87
C PRO A 284 9.33 -30.64 48.25
N ASP A 285 10.45 -30.99 48.87
CA ASP A 285 10.89 -30.47 50.17
C ASP A 285 11.57 -29.08 50.08
N GLY A 286 11.73 -28.54 48.88
CA GLY A 286 12.36 -27.25 48.60
C GLY A 286 13.89 -27.31 48.40
N GLN A 287 14.51 -28.50 48.42
CA GLN A 287 15.92 -28.67 48.09
C GLN A 287 16.15 -28.68 46.57
N THR A 288 17.34 -28.24 46.14
CA THR A 288 17.74 -28.30 44.72
C THR A 288 18.80 -29.38 44.54
N VAL A 289 18.58 -30.30 43.60
CA VAL A 289 19.54 -31.33 43.19
C VAL A 289 19.98 -31.05 41.75
N ARG A 290 21.28 -31.18 41.46
CA ARG A 290 21.78 -31.10 40.08
C ARG A 290 21.68 -32.45 39.40
N ALA A 291 21.13 -32.46 38.20
CA ALA A 291 21.03 -33.67 37.40
C ALA A 291 21.33 -33.40 35.93
N LEU A 292 21.89 -34.40 35.24
CA LEU A 292 21.98 -34.41 33.79
C LEU A 292 20.60 -34.65 33.19
N VAL A 293 20.22 -33.81 32.25
CA VAL A 293 18.94 -33.87 31.57
C VAL A 293 19.16 -34.00 30.07
N PRO A 294 18.53 -34.97 29.38
CA PRO A 294 18.58 -35.06 27.94
C PRO A 294 17.79 -33.90 27.32
N GLN A 295 18.50 -33.03 26.59
CA GLN A 295 17.96 -31.85 25.93
C GLN A 295 17.99 -32.04 24.41
N LEU A 296 16.85 -31.79 23.77
CA LEU A 296 16.66 -31.91 22.33
C LEU A 296 17.02 -30.61 21.61
N TYR A 297 17.76 -30.74 20.51
CA TYR A 297 18.07 -29.68 19.57
C TYR A 297 17.55 -30.10 18.19
N VAL A 298 16.56 -29.38 17.66
CA VAL A 298 15.91 -29.68 16.38
C VAL A 298 16.28 -28.62 15.36
N ARG A 299 16.71 -29.04 14.17
CA ARG A 299 17.02 -28.21 13.01
C ARG A 299 15.84 -28.23 12.03
N GLY A 300 15.66 -27.12 11.30
CA GLY A 300 14.65 -27.08 10.24
C GLY A 300 13.28 -26.63 10.71
N VAL A 301 13.20 -26.07 11.92
CA VAL A 301 11.97 -25.48 12.44
C VAL A 301 11.67 -24.22 11.62
N GLN A 302 10.75 -24.27 10.65
CA GLN A 302 10.32 -23.13 9.85
C GLN A 302 9.88 -21.96 10.74
N ASN A 303 10.23 -20.74 10.34
CA ASN A 303 9.87 -19.53 11.08
C ASN A 303 8.33 -19.39 11.16
N GLY A 304 7.78 -19.43 12.38
CA GLY A 304 6.33 -19.46 12.65
C GLY A 304 5.78 -20.84 13.05
N GLU A 305 6.64 -21.82 13.31
CA GLU A 305 6.28 -23.19 13.63
C GLU A 305 5.55 -23.40 14.96
N LEU A 306 4.44 -24.16 14.84
CA LEU A 306 3.91 -25.16 15.75
C LEU A 306 4.50 -25.21 17.17
N SER A 307 4.32 -24.17 17.98
CA SER A 307 4.41 -24.37 19.42
C SER A 307 3.17 -25.14 19.85
N ALA A 308 3.32 -26.28 20.53
CA ALA A 308 2.20 -26.99 21.16
C ALA A 308 1.56 -26.20 22.33
N SER A 309 1.76 -24.89 22.36
CA SER A 309 1.33 -23.98 23.40
C SER A 309 -0.09 -23.48 23.15
N GLY A 310 -0.98 -24.33 22.64
CA GLY A 310 -2.31 -23.93 22.14
C GLY A 310 -3.19 -25.11 21.73
N ALA A 311 -4.25 -24.82 20.98
CA ALA A 311 -5.19 -25.80 20.44
C ALA A 311 -4.60 -26.50 19.21
N LEU A 312 -4.08 -27.71 19.41
CA LEU A 312 -3.38 -28.49 18.39
C LEU A 312 -4.07 -29.81 18.10
N ILE A 313 -4.28 -30.10 16.82
CA ILE A 313 -4.66 -31.43 16.33
C ILE A 313 -3.60 -31.87 15.33
N ALA A 314 -2.83 -32.91 15.66
CA ALA A 314 -1.71 -33.36 14.84
C ALA A 314 -1.70 -34.87 14.57
N GLY A 315 -1.13 -35.25 13.44
CA GLY A 315 -0.86 -36.64 13.07
C GLY A 315 0.28 -36.72 12.05
N ASP A 316 0.81 -37.92 11.80
CA ASP A 316 1.57 -38.14 10.56
C ASP A 316 0.64 -37.91 9.35
N ASN A 317 -0.60 -38.38 9.48
CA ASN A 317 -1.69 -37.99 8.61
C ASN A 317 -2.90 -37.57 9.46
N VAL A 318 -3.64 -36.55 9.05
CA VAL A 318 -4.94 -36.19 9.63
C VAL A 318 -6.00 -36.42 8.55
N ARG A 319 -6.93 -37.36 8.77
CA ARG A 319 -7.99 -37.73 7.83
C ARG A 319 -9.35 -37.72 8.52
N LEU A 320 -10.07 -36.62 8.46
CA LEU A 320 -11.33 -36.43 9.18
C LEU A 320 -12.50 -36.28 8.20
N ALA A 321 -13.52 -37.12 8.37
CA ALA A 321 -14.77 -37.04 7.63
C ALA A 321 -15.88 -36.63 8.59
N LEU A 322 -16.36 -35.40 8.45
CA LEU A 322 -17.36 -34.80 9.30
C LEU A 322 -18.73 -34.80 8.63
N SER A 323 -19.79 -35.14 9.38
CA SER A 323 -21.17 -35.02 8.90
C SER A 323 -21.73 -33.60 9.02
N GLY A 324 -21.18 -32.81 9.95
CA GLY A 324 -21.45 -31.39 10.19
C GLY A 324 -20.24 -30.52 9.86
N ASP A 325 -20.05 -29.45 10.64
CA ASP A 325 -19.08 -28.39 10.35
C ASP A 325 -17.73 -28.59 11.06
N LEU A 326 -16.69 -27.96 10.50
CA LEU A 326 -15.38 -27.83 11.11
C LEU A 326 -15.06 -26.34 11.34
N THR A 327 -14.80 -25.96 12.58
CA THR A 327 -14.27 -24.63 12.94
C THR A 327 -12.87 -24.79 13.52
N ASN A 328 -11.89 -24.10 12.93
CA ASN A 328 -10.51 -24.08 13.38
C ASN A 328 -10.06 -22.65 13.66
N SER A 329 -9.69 -22.37 14.90
CA SER A 329 -8.92 -21.19 15.29
C SER A 329 -7.54 -21.51 15.86
N GLY A 330 -7.27 -22.79 16.13
CA GLY A 330 -5.95 -23.31 16.49
C GLY A 330 -5.17 -23.86 15.29
N THR A 331 -4.39 -24.90 15.52
CA THR A 331 -3.60 -25.55 14.47
C THR A 331 -4.07 -26.99 14.21
N ILE A 332 -4.25 -27.32 12.93
CA ILE A 332 -4.39 -28.70 12.44
C ILE A 332 -3.14 -29.02 11.59
N ALA A 333 -2.39 -30.05 11.95
CA ALA A 333 -1.11 -30.36 11.32
C ALA A 333 -0.99 -31.84 10.92
N GLY A 334 -0.55 -32.12 9.69
CA GLY A 334 -0.19 -33.45 9.20
C GLY A 334 1.24 -33.47 8.71
N SER A 335 2.12 -34.32 9.23
CA SER A 335 3.50 -34.41 8.72
C SER A 335 3.57 -34.78 7.24
N ASN A 336 2.58 -35.54 6.76
CA ASN A 336 2.43 -35.90 5.36
C ASN A 336 1.12 -35.38 4.77
N VAL A 337 -0.04 -35.82 5.28
CA VAL A 337 -1.34 -35.48 4.68
C VAL A 337 -2.29 -34.84 5.69
N VAL A 338 -2.98 -33.78 5.28
CA VAL A 338 -4.22 -33.30 5.93
C VAL A 338 -5.38 -33.43 4.94
N SER A 339 -6.33 -34.30 5.23
CA SER A 339 -7.54 -34.50 4.43
C SER A 339 -8.78 -34.28 5.31
N LEU A 340 -9.55 -33.23 5.01
CA LEU A 340 -10.72 -32.86 5.79
C LEU A 340 -11.94 -32.76 4.88
N THR A 341 -13.02 -33.46 5.21
CA THR A 341 -14.31 -33.35 4.53
C THR A 341 -15.38 -32.92 5.52
N ALA A 342 -16.10 -31.83 5.27
CA ALA A 342 -17.11 -31.31 6.20
C ALA A 342 -18.32 -30.67 5.46
N GLY A 343 -19.34 -30.28 6.21
CA GLY A 343 -20.44 -29.44 5.73
C GLY A 343 -19.90 -28.09 5.29
N ASN A 344 -19.38 -27.34 6.26
CA ASN A 344 -18.56 -26.16 6.07
C ASN A 344 -17.19 -26.34 6.74
N ILE A 345 -16.16 -25.73 6.17
CA ILE A 345 -14.82 -25.65 6.75
C ILE A 345 -14.52 -24.19 7.02
N ARG A 346 -14.38 -23.80 8.30
CA ARG A 346 -14.11 -22.43 8.72
C ARG A 346 -12.75 -22.39 9.43
N ASN A 347 -11.72 -21.90 8.75
CA ASN A 347 -10.43 -21.57 9.34
C ASN A 347 -10.41 -20.08 9.72
N VAL A 348 -10.68 -19.77 10.98
CA VAL A 348 -10.83 -18.40 11.50
C VAL A 348 -9.82 -18.20 12.60
N GLY A 349 -8.75 -17.43 12.37
CA GLY A 349 -7.68 -17.39 13.38
C GLY A 349 -6.60 -18.45 13.19
N GLY A 350 -6.98 -19.57 12.56
CA GLY A 350 -6.23 -20.81 12.65
C GLY A 350 -5.20 -21.06 11.54
N ARG A 351 -4.45 -22.13 11.74
CA ARG A 351 -3.44 -22.68 10.82
C ARG A 351 -3.81 -24.11 10.42
N ILE A 352 -3.63 -24.44 9.15
CA ILE A 352 -3.68 -25.81 8.64
C ILE A 352 -2.40 -26.08 7.86
N ASN A 353 -1.63 -27.10 8.24
CA ASN A 353 -0.30 -27.39 7.67
C ASN A 353 -0.14 -28.88 7.32
N GLY A 354 0.43 -29.20 6.15
CA GLY A 354 1.02 -30.51 5.88
C GLY A 354 1.77 -30.56 4.55
N ASN A 355 2.34 -31.70 4.16
CA ASN A 355 2.96 -31.79 2.83
C ASN A 355 1.90 -31.73 1.72
N ASP A 356 0.83 -32.50 1.89
CA ASP A 356 -0.33 -32.53 1.01
C ASP A 356 -1.59 -32.19 1.81
N ILE A 357 -2.35 -31.19 1.36
CA ILE A 357 -3.59 -30.75 1.97
C ILE A 357 -4.74 -30.93 0.98
N GLY A 358 -5.80 -31.62 1.40
CA GLY A 358 -7.07 -31.76 0.68
C GLY A 358 -8.25 -31.36 1.56
N LEU A 359 -8.86 -30.20 1.32
CA LEU A 359 -10.03 -29.73 2.06
C LEU A 359 -11.27 -29.74 1.15
N GLN A 360 -12.32 -30.44 1.58
CA GLN A 360 -13.57 -30.59 0.83
C GLN A 360 -14.76 -30.16 1.69
N ALA A 361 -15.30 -28.98 1.41
CA ALA A 361 -16.54 -28.50 2.01
C ALA A 361 -17.73 -28.84 1.10
N ARG A 362 -18.78 -29.45 1.65
CA ARG A 362 -20.03 -29.70 0.91
C ARG A 362 -20.75 -28.40 0.52
N THR A 363 -20.58 -27.35 1.31
CA THR A 363 -21.17 -26.03 1.07
C THR A 363 -20.07 -24.98 0.92
N ASP A 364 -19.55 -24.41 2.02
CA ASP A 364 -18.60 -23.30 1.95
C ASP A 364 -17.27 -23.60 2.67
N LEU A 365 -16.19 -23.02 2.15
CA LEU A 365 -14.86 -23.01 2.79
C LEU A 365 -14.43 -21.56 3.05
N ASP A 366 -14.27 -21.21 4.31
CA ASP A 366 -13.93 -19.87 4.77
C ASP A 366 -12.55 -19.87 5.44
N ASN A 367 -11.56 -19.22 4.83
CA ASN A 367 -10.26 -18.93 5.42
C ASN A 367 -10.19 -17.44 5.80
N ILE A 368 -10.54 -17.10 7.05
CA ILE A 368 -10.71 -15.73 7.54
C ILE A 368 -9.54 -15.36 8.46
N GLY A 369 -8.65 -14.54 7.93
CA GLY A 369 -7.34 -14.19 8.47
C GLY A 369 -6.44 -15.42 8.71
N GLY A 370 -6.89 -16.63 8.39
CA GLY A 370 -6.19 -17.89 8.64
C GLY A 370 -5.11 -18.20 7.60
N ARG A 371 -4.24 -19.15 7.92
CA ARG A 371 -3.23 -19.67 6.99
C ARG A 371 -3.45 -21.15 6.69
N ILE A 372 -3.34 -21.51 5.42
CA ILE A 372 -3.33 -22.89 4.96
C ILE A 372 -2.08 -23.08 4.12
N GLU A 373 -1.17 -23.94 4.57
CA GLU A 373 0.20 -24.03 4.05
C GLU A 373 0.54 -25.47 3.73
N ALA A 374 0.82 -25.74 2.46
CA ALA A 374 1.28 -27.05 2.00
C ALA A 374 2.73 -27.02 1.51
N VAL A 375 3.38 -28.18 1.45
CA VAL A 375 4.68 -28.31 0.78
C VAL A 375 4.47 -28.68 -0.69
N ASN A 376 3.85 -29.82 -0.96
CA ASN A 376 3.73 -30.39 -2.30
C ASN A 376 2.41 -30.02 -2.97
N SER A 377 1.28 -30.16 -2.27
CA SER A 377 -0.03 -29.88 -2.86
C SER A 377 -1.04 -29.30 -1.89
N LEU A 378 -1.78 -28.29 -2.36
CA LEU A 378 -2.90 -27.67 -1.68
C LEU A 378 -4.14 -27.74 -2.57
N ALA A 379 -5.04 -28.66 -2.28
CA ALA A 379 -6.31 -28.86 -2.99
C ALA A 379 -7.49 -28.43 -2.11
N LEU A 380 -8.15 -27.33 -2.48
CA LEU A 380 -9.34 -26.82 -1.79
C LEU A 380 -10.56 -26.93 -2.70
N SER A 381 -11.66 -27.45 -2.18
CA SER A 381 -12.94 -27.55 -2.90
C SER A 381 -14.11 -27.18 -1.99
N ALA A 382 -14.99 -26.32 -2.50
CA ALA A 382 -16.26 -25.97 -1.87
C ALA A 382 -17.42 -26.19 -2.85
N GLY A 383 -18.50 -26.83 -2.39
CA GLY A 383 -19.70 -27.06 -3.23
C GLY A 383 -20.42 -25.78 -3.65
N ARG A 384 -20.19 -24.67 -2.94
CA ARG A 384 -20.73 -23.35 -3.24
C ARG A 384 -19.65 -22.28 -3.23
N ASP A 385 -19.33 -21.65 -2.12
CA ASP A 385 -18.39 -20.52 -2.10
C ASP A 385 -17.09 -20.86 -1.37
N LEU A 386 -15.98 -20.30 -1.85
CA LEU A 386 -14.71 -20.32 -1.13
C LEU A 386 -14.24 -18.89 -0.91
N ASN A 387 -13.96 -18.55 0.36
CA ASN A 387 -13.59 -17.21 0.77
C ASN A 387 -12.21 -17.22 1.43
N VAL A 388 -11.28 -16.40 0.94
CA VAL A 388 -10.01 -16.10 1.62
C VAL A 388 -9.97 -14.62 1.91
N VAL A 389 -10.01 -14.25 3.18
CA VAL A 389 -10.30 -12.88 3.60
C VAL A 389 -9.30 -12.44 4.65
N SER A 390 -8.57 -11.36 4.40
CA SER A 390 -7.83 -10.66 5.44
C SER A 390 -8.77 -9.84 6.30
N THR A 391 -8.52 -9.78 7.60
CA THR A 391 -9.35 -9.05 8.58
C THR A 391 -8.73 -7.71 8.93
N THR A 392 -9.57 -6.72 9.23
CA THR A 392 -9.15 -5.38 9.66
C THR A 392 -9.69 -5.06 11.05
N GLY A 393 -8.91 -4.32 11.85
CA GLY A 393 -9.34 -3.80 13.15
C GLY A 393 -9.27 -2.27 13.18
N THR A 394 -10.24 -1.62 13.83
CA THR A 394 -10.28 -0.16 13.99
C THR A 394 -10.16 0.22 15.47
N GLN A 395 -9.26 1.17 15.77
CA GLN A 395 -9.12 1.79 17.08
C GLN A 395 -9.36 3.29 17.00
N THR A 396 -9.94 3.85 18.07
CA THR A 396 -10.20 5.29 18.15
C THR A 396 -9.75 5.85 19.49
N ASN A 397 -9.32 7.10 19.49
CA ASN A 397 -9.07 7.86 20.70
C ASN A 397 -9.37 9.36 20.45
N LEU A 398 -9.05 10.23 21.42
CA LEU A 398 -9.29 11.67 21.30
C LEU A 398 -8.49 12.35 20.17
N GLN A 399 -7.41 11.73 19.72
CA GLN A 399 -6.57 12.22 18.62
C GLN A 399 -6.94 11.59 17.26
N GLY A 400 -7.92 10.68 17.16
CA GLY A 400 -8.42 10.22 15.84
C GLY A 400 -8.80 8.74 15.78
N SER A 401 -8.61 8.13 14.60
CA SER A 401 -8.96 6.72 14.32
C SER A 401 -7.85 6.03 13.52
N ARG A 402 -7.64 4.73 13.71
CA ARG A 402 -6.72 3.92 12.90
C ARG A 402 -7.33 2.57 12.59
N THR A 403 -7.37 2.21 11.32
CA THR A 403 -7.81 0.93 10.76
C THR A 403 -6.64 0.30 10.03
N ASN A 404 -6.29 -0.93 10.39
CA ASN A 404 -5.22 -1.70 9.75
C ASN A 404 -5.66 -3.16 9.56
N ILE A 405 -5.00 -3.86 8.64
CA ILE A 405 -5.08 -5.32 8.56
C ILE A 405 -4.48 -5.89 9.84
N ASN A 406 -5.26 -6.68 10.58
CA ASN A 406 -4.80 -7.31 11.81
C ASN A 406 -4.38 -8.78 11.58
N ARG A 407 -5.00 -9.49 10.63
CA ARG A 407 -4.61 -10.84 10.19
C ARG A 407 -4.79 -11.00 8.69
N VAL A 408 -3.80 -11.63 8.06
CA VAL A 408 -3.80 -11.93 6.63
C VAL A 408 -4.44 -13.29 6.37
N GLY A 409 -5.44 -13.35 5.50
CA GLY A 409 -5.94 -14.61 4.95
C GLY A 409 -5.00 -15.10 3.86
N GLY A 410 -4.39 -16.28 4.01
CA GLY A 410 -3.43 -16.75 3.03
C GLY A 410 -3.39 -18.25 2.76
N LEU A 411 -3.00 -18.59 1.54
CA LEU A 411 -2.81 -19.94 1.01
C LEU A 411 -1.39 -20.06 0.44
N TYR A 412 -0.65 -21.08 0.81
CA TYR A 412 0.76 -21.19 0.42
C TYR A 412 1.16 -22.61 0.02
N VAL A 413 2.01 -22.72 -1.01
CA VAL A 413 2.71 -23.94 -1.43
C VAL A 413 4.19 -23.61 -1.62
N THR A 414 5.09 -24.51 -1.20
CA THR A 414 6.54 -24.22 -1.11
C THR A 414 7.46 -25.18 -1.86
N GLY A 415 7.00 -26.39 -2.22
CA GLY A 415 7.78 -27.38 -2.95
C GLY A 415 8.01 -27.01 -4.41
N ASP A 416 9.08 -27.55 -4.99
CA ASP A 416 9.58 -27.14 -6.31
C ASP A 416 8.56 -27.33 -7.44
N ASP A 417 7.81 -28.45 -7.42
CA ASP A 417 6.72 -28.78 -8.35
C ASP A 417 5.33 -28.58 -7.69
N GLY A 418 5.25 -27.61 -6.78
CA GLY A 418 4.08 -27.42 -5.92
C GLY A 418 2.78 -27.14 -6.69
N LEU A 419 1.71 -27.87 -6.37
CA LEU A 419 0.37 -27.64 -6.94
C LEU A 419 -0.54 -26.92 -5.94
N LEU A 420 -1.00 -25.71 -6.28
CA LEU A 420 -2.03 -24.98 -5.54
C LEU A 420 -3.32 -24.95 -6.36
N ALA A 421 -4.32 -25.75 -6.00
CA ALA A 421 -5.60 -25.84 -6.72
C ALA A 421 -6.79 -25.49 -5.82
N VAL A 422 -7.54 -24.45 -6.19
CA VAL A 422 -8.70 -23.95 -5.45
C VAL A 422 -9.92 -23.96 -6.36
N ASN A 423 -10.99 -24.64 -5.94
CA ASN A 423 -12.20 -24.84 -6.73
C ASN A 423 -13.46 -24.47 -5.93
N ALA A 424 -14.17 -23.42 -6.35
CA ALA A 424 -15.49 -23.07 -5.81
C ALA A 424 -16.59 -23.45 -6.80
N GLY A 425 -17.64 -24.14 -6.34
CA GLY A 425 -18.79 -24.51 -7.17
C GLY A 425 -19.59 -23.31 -7.68
N ARG A 426 -19.48 -22.16 -7.00
CA ARG A 426 -20.11 -20.89 -7.35
C ARG A 426 -19.09 -19.76 -7.35
N ASP A 427 -18.78 -19.13 -6.22
CA ASP A 427 -17.90 -17.95 -6.21
C ASP A 427 -16.61 -18.20 -5.42
N LEU A 428 -15.49 -17.71 -5.96
CA LEU A 428 -14.21 -17.63 -5.26
C LEU A 428 -13.93 -16.17 -4.91
N ASN A 429 -13.96 -15.83 -3.62
CA ASN A 429 -13.78 -14.46 -3.14
C ASN A 429 -12.46 -14.33 -2.36
N LEU A 430 -11.54 -13.54 -2.90
CA LEU A 430 -10.26 -13.22 -2.29
C LEU A 430 -10.28 -11.73 -1.92
N LEU A 431 -10.22 -11.40 -0.63
CA LEU A 431 -10.27 -10.01 -0.14
C LEU A 431 -8.98 -9.67 0.60
N ALA A 432 -8.13 -8.87 -0.07
CA ALA A 432 -6.76 -8.61 0.36
C ALA A 432 -6.02 -9.89 0.78
N ALA A 433 -6.30 -11.00 0.09
CA ALA A 433 -5.72 -12.30 0.40
C ALA A 433 -4.28 -12.36 -0.10
N GLN A 434 -3.49 -13.26 0.47
CA GLN A 434 -2.15 -13.59 0.00
C GLN A 434 -2.08 -15.06 -0.45
N ILE A 435 -1.85 -15.28 -1.74
CA ILE A 435 -1.75 -16.61 -2.33
C ILE A 435 -0.33 -16.76 -2.87
N GLY A 436 0.40 -17.78 -2.41
CA GLY A 436 1.81 -17.98 -2.74
C GLY A 436 2.12 -19.37 -3.24
N ASN A 437 2.86 -19.49 -4.34
CA ASN A 437 3.47 -20.74 -4.79
C ASN A 437 4.95 -20.52 -5.13
N SER A 438 5.84 -21.01 -4.27
CA SER A 438 7.28 -20.76 -4.42
C SER A 438 7.98 -21.73 -5.38
N GLY A 439 7.28 -22.75 -5.89
CA GLY A 439 7.86 -23.76 -6.77
C GLY A 439 8.11 -23.25 -8.20
N PRO A 440 9.34 -23.31 -8.73
CA PRO A 440 9.62 -22.91 -10.12
C PRO A 440 8.93 -23.81 -11.15
N GLY A 441 8.68 -25.09 -10.84
CA GLY A 441 7.85 -26.01 -11.62
C GLY A 441 6.40 -26.06 -11.16
N GLY A 442 6.01 -25.18 -10.23
CA GLY A 442 4.70 -25.21 -9.60
C GLY A 442 3.58 -24.66 -10.49
N GLU A 443 2.35 -25.06 -10.17
CA GLU A 443 1.13 -24.58 -10.84
C GLU A 443 0.15 -24.02 -9.81
N THR A 444 -0.43 -22.86 -10.10
CA THR A 444 -1.47 -22.22 -9.28
C THR A 444 -2.76 -22.11 -10.08
N ILE A 445 -3.81 -22.83 -9.66
CA ILE A 445 -5.12 -22.88 -10.33
C ILE A 445 -6.18 -22.35 -9.37
N LEU A 446 -6.85 -21.26 -9.76
CA LEU A 446 -7.98 -20.68 -9.04
C LEU A 446 -9.22 -20.71 -9.94
N ALA A 447 -10.19 -21.56 -9.61
CA ALA A 447 -11.38 -21.80 -10.41
C ALA A 447 -12.68 -21.54 -9.64
N ALA A 448 -13.61 -20.84 -10.28
CA ALA A 448 -14.96 -20.59 -9.81
C ALA A 448 -16.01 -20.98 -10.85
N GLY A 449 -17.07 -21.68 -10.42
CA GLY A 449 -18.20 -22.03 -11.30
C GLY A 449 -18.99 -20.81 -11.80
N ARG A 450 -18.87 -19.67 -11.13
CA ARG A 450 -19.49 -18.39 -11.48
C ARG A 450 -18.45 -17.27 -11.47
N ASP A 451 -18.20 -16.61 -10.34
CA ASP A 451 -17.36 -15.40 -10.32
C ASP A 451 -16.06 -15.61 -9.51
N LEU A 452 -14.94 -15.10 -10.02
CA LEU A 452 -13.67 -14.99 -9.31
C LEU A 452 -13.42 -13.51 -8.97
N ASN A 453 -13.45 -13.19 -7.67
CA ASN A 453 -13.33 -11.82 -7.19
C ASN A 453 -12.00 -11.63 -6.43
N LEU A 454 -11.10 -10.82 -7.00
CA LEU A 454 -9.87 -10.33 -6.38
C LEU A 454 -10.11 -8.91 -5.84
N GLY A 455 -10.70 -8.86 -4.66
CA GLY A 455 -11.14 -7.62 -4.01
C GLY A 455 -10.12 -7.05 -3.03
N ILE A 456 -10.58 -5.99 -2.37
CA ILE A 456 -9.80 -5.16 -1.46
C ILE A 456 -10.29 -5.28 -0.01
N VAL A 457 -9.44 -4.87 0.92
CA VAL A 457 -9.85 -4.30 2.21
C VAL A 457 -9.29 -2.89 2.31
N THR A 458 -9.84 -2.04 3.19
CA THR A 458 -9.43 -0.65 3.30
C THR A 458 -8.71 -0.40 4.62
N GLU A 459 -7.48 0.08 4.55
CA GLU A 459 -6.77 0.66 5.69
C GLU A 459 -7.02 2.16 5.77
N GLY A 460 -6.89 2.74 6.95
CA GLY A 460 -7.02 4.19 7.10
C GLY A 460 -6.54 4.70 8.43
N ALA A 461 -6.10 5.95 8.47
CA ALA A 461 -5.72 6.63 9.69
C ALA A 461 -6.23 8.06 9.66
N SER A 462 -6.69 8.57 10.78
CA SER A 462 -6.99 9.97 11.01
C SER A 462 -6.33 10.44 12.28
N ASN A 463 -5.74 11.63 12.24
CA ASN A 463 -5.08 12.27 13.36
C ASN A 463 -5.62 13.69 13.53
N TYR A 464 -5.78 14.12 14.78
CA TYR A 464 -6.20 15.45 15.17
C TYR A 464 -5.28 15.96 16.28
N LEU A 465 -4.49 16.97 15.93
CA LEU A 465 -3.48 17.59 16.78
C LEU A 465 -3.90 19.02 17.11
N VAL A 466 -3.80 19.37 18.39
CA VAL A 466 -4.09 20.71 18.90
C VAL A 466 -2.92 21.17 19.74
N TRP A 467 -2.19 22.18 19.26
CA TRP A 467 -1.20 22.88 20.05
C TRP A 467 -1.86 23.93 20.95
N ASP A 468 -2.87 24.65 20.43
CA ASP A 468 -3.75 25.54 21.19
C ASP A 468 -5.04 25.89 20.39
N LYS A 469 -5.86 26.83 20.89
CA LYS A 469 -7.13 27.26 20.25
C LYS A 469 -7.00 27.80 18.82
N LYS A 470 -5.79 28.11 18.37
CA LYS A 470 -5.45 28.80 17.12
C LYS A 470 -4.49 28.02 16.24
N ASN A 471 -3.87 26.98 16.79
CA ASN A 471 -2.87 26.15 16.15
C ASN A 471 -3.34 24.69 16.22
N LYS A 472 -3.77 24.15 15.08
CA LYS A 472 -4.33 22.80 14.97
C LYS A 472 -3.98 22.16 13.63
N ARG A 473 -3.99 20.83 13.60
CA ARG A 473 -3.78 20.04 12.39
C ARG A 473 -4.72 18.83 12.40
N SER A 474 -5.35 18.56 11.27
CA SER A 474 -6.11 17.34 11.02
C SER A 474 -5.50 16.64 9.82
N ASP A 475 -5.22 15.36 9.95
CA ASP A 475 -4.72 14.52 8.87
C ASP A 475 -5.66 13.33 8.70
N SER A 476 -5.89 12.87 7.47
CA SER A 476 -6.43 11.53 7.25
C SER A 476 -5.86 10.89 5.99
N THR A 477 -5.78 9.56 6.04
CA THR A 477 -5.33 8.71 4.95
C THR A 477 -6.26 7.51 4.86
N ARG A 478 -6.50 7.03 3.64
CA ARG A 478 -7.25 5.81 3.36
C ARG A 478 -6.61 5.13 2.16
N SER A 479 -6.39 3.82 2.22
CA SER A 479 -5.79 3.05 1.13
C SER A 479 -6.57 1.77 0.92
N ASP A 480 -6.94 1.51 -0.33
CA ASP A 480 -7.41 0.20 -0.75
C ASP A 480 -6.20 -0.75 -0.84
N VAL A 481 -6.28 -1.91 -0.19
CA VAL A 481 -5.27 -2.98 -0.23
C VAL A 481 -5.88 -4.16 -0.96
N GLY A 482 -5.37 -4.50 -2.14
CA GLY A 482 -5.87 -5.58 -2.98
C GLY A 482 -5.30 -6.96 -2.66
N THR A 483 -5.86 -7.97 -3.31
CA THR A 483 -5.37 -9.35 -3.25
C THR A 483 -4.04 -9.50 -3.98
N MET A 484 -3.11 -10.26 -3.39
CA MET A 484 -1.80 -10.58 -3.96
C MET A 484 -1.70 -12.08 -4.23
N ILE A 485 -1.42 -12.44 -5.49
CA ILE A 485 -1.15 -13.80 -5.95
C ILE A 485 0.26 -13.81 -6.53
N GLN A 486 1.17 -14.59 -5.95
CA GLN A 486 2.56 -14.67 -6.37
C GLN A 486 2.95 -16.12 -6.59
N ALA A 487 3.42 -16.44 -7.80
CA ALA A 487 3.94 -17.75 -8.14
C ALA A 487 5.30 -17.65 -8.86
N GLN A 488 6.14 -18.67 -8.72
CA GLN A 488 7.28 -18.83 -9.63
C GLN A 488 6.84 -19.45 -10.96
N GLY A 489 6.15 -20.59 -10.92
CA GLY A 489 5.53 -21.21 -12.10
C GLY A 489 4.17 -20.64 -12.49
N ASP A 490 3.40 -21.42 -13.25
CA ASP A 490 2.20 -20.96 -13.96
C ASP A 490 1.05 -20.54 -13.03
N ILE A 491 0.28 -19.53 -13.47
CA ILE A 491 -0.97 -19.10 -12.82
C ILE A 491 -2.14 -19.23 -13.80
N ARG A 492 -3.20 -19.92 -13.38
CA ARG A 492 -4.46 -20.09 -14.11
C ARG A 492 -5.63 -19.55 -13.28
N LEU A 493 -6.28 -18.50 -13.77
CA LEU A 493 -7.50 -17.92 -13.20
C LEU A 493 -8.69 -18.29 -14.08
N GLN A 494 -9.73 -18.91 -13.51
CA GLN A 494 -10.87 -19.43 -14.27
C GLN A 494 -12.20 -19.06 -13.60
N ALA A 495 -13.10 -18.46 -14.36
CA ALA A 495 -14.46 -18.14 -13.91
C ALA A 495 -15.50 -18.57 -14.97
N GLY A 496 -16.59 -19.19 -14.53
CA GLY A 496 -17.72 -19.52 -15.41
C GLY A 496 -18.43 -18.28 -15.98
N ASN A 497 -18.42 -17.18 -15.23
CA ASN A 497 -18.94 -15.86 -15.62
C ASN A 497 -17.81 -14.84 -15.64
N ASP A 498 -17.51 -14.21 -14.49
CA ASP A 498 -16.74 -12.96 -14.48
C ASP A 498 -15.47 -13.08 -13.59
N ILE A 499 -14.34 -12.54 -14.07
CA ILE A 499 -13.13 -12.29 -13.25
C ILE A 499 -13.09 -10.79 -12.94
N ASN A 500 -13.14 -10.43 -11.66
CA ASN A 500 -13.11 -9.05 -11.20
C ASN A 500 -11.89 -8.79 -10.33
N ALA A 501 -11.01 -7.87 -10.71
CA ALA A 501 -9.84 -7.50 -9.94
C ALA A 501 -9.80 -5.99 -9.65
N LYS A 502 -9.67 -5.62 -8.37
CA LYS A 502 -9.51 -4.24 -7.94
C LYS A 502 -8.24 -4.08 -7.11
N ALA A 503 -7.31 -3.23 -7.56
CA ALA A 503 -5.98 -3.04 -6.97
C ALA A 503 -5.20 -4.35 -6.70
N ALA A 504 -5.56 -5.44 -7.38
CA ALA A 504 -4.97 -6.75 -7.14
C ALA A 504 -3.66 -6.91 -7.90
N GLY A 505 -2.68 -7.59 -7.31
CA GLY A 505 -1.44 -7.99 -7.98
C GLY A 505 -1.43 -9.50 -8.22
N VAL A 506 -1.30 -9.93 -9.47
CA VAL A 506 -1.16 -11.33 -9.86
C VAL A 506 0.12 -11.45 -10.66
N GLU A 507 1.10 -12.17 -10.13
CA GLU A 507 2.45 -12.23 -10.69
C GLU A 507 2.93 -13.69 -10.76
N SER A 508 3.18 -14.16 -11.97
CA SER A 508 4.05 -15.31 -12.21
C SER A 508 5.43 -14.82 -12.62
N SER A 509 6.46 -15.16 -11.84
CA SER A 509 7.81 -14.62 -12.08
C SER A 509 8.61 -15.34 -13.17
N GLN A 510 8.28 -16.61 -13.46
CA GLN A 510 8.95 -17.42 -14.49
C GLN A 510 7.98 -18.21 -15.39
N GLY A 511 6.68 -18.24 -15.04
CA GLY A 511 5.66 -19.02 -15.74
C GLY A 511 4.63 -18.18 -16.49
N ALA A 512 3.73 -18.86 -17.19
CA ALA A 512 2.64 -18.23 -17.91
C ALA A 512 1.49 -17.83 -16.99
N LEU A 513 0.85 -16.70 -17.29
CA LEU A 513 -0.42 -16.30 -16.70
C LEU A 513 -1.55 -16.48 -17.71
N LEU A 514 -2.56 -17.26 -17.35
CA LEU A 514 -3.80 -17.42 -18.12
C LEU A 514 -5.01 -17.04 -17.27
N ALA A 515 -5.74 -16.00 -17.67
CA ALA A 515 -7.03 -15.62 -17.12
C ALA A 515 -8.15 -15.92 -18.13
N THR A 516 -9.18 -16.67 -17.72
CA THR A 516 -10.30 -17.05 -18.58
C THR A 516 -11.64 -16.87 -17.88
N ALA A 517 -12.53 -16.09 -18.49
CA ALA A 517 -13.88 -15.84 -18.01
C ALA A 517 -14.92 -16.20 -19.09
N GLY A 518 -16.00 -16.87 -18.70
CA GLY A 518 -17.09 -17.18 -19.63
C GLY A 518 -17.88 -15.96 -20.11
N ARG A 519 -17.79 -14.83 -19.40
CA ARG A 519 -18.36 -13.53 -19.73
C ARG A 519 -17.29 -12.45 -19.70
N ASP A 520 -16.99 -11.82 -18.56
CA ASP A 520 -16.11 -10.64 -18.55
C ASP A 520 -14.83 -10.82 -17.73
N VAL A 521 -13.76 -10.13 -18.14
CA VAL A 521 -12.59 -9.87 -17.29
C VAL A 521 -12.47 -8.38 -17.05
N THR A 522 -12.53 -7.95 -15.79
CA THR A 522 -12.49 -6.54 -15.39
C THR A 522 -11.34 -6.29 -14.42
N LEU A 523 -10.38 -5.45 -14.82
CA LEU A 523 -9.28 -4.96 -14.00
C LEU A 523 -9.49 -3.46 -13.73
N THR A 524 -9.55 -3.07 -12.45
CA THR A 524 -9.79 -1.69 -12.05
C THR A 524 -8.79 -1.23 -10.99
N ALA A 525 -8.42 0.03 -11.06
CA ALA A 525 -7.63 0.64 -10.00
C ALA A 525 -8.42 0.73 -8.69
N GLY A 526 -7.75 0.50 -7.56
CA GLY A 526 -8.19 1.01 -6.25
C GLY A 526 -7.75 2.45 -6.05
N GLU A 527 -7.94 2.96 -4.83
CA GLU A 527 -7.66 4.35 -4.51
C GLU A 527 -6.83 4.52 -3.24
N THR A 528 -5.93 5.50 -3.24
CA THR A 528 -5.39 6.11 -2.03
C THR A 528 -5.98 7.50 -1.88
N TYR A 529 -6.48 7.83 -0.70
CA TYR A 529 -6.96 9.16 -0.34
C TYR A 529 -6.08 9.76 0.75
N ARG A 530 -5.74 11.03 0.61
CA ARG A 530 -4.99 11.82 1.59
C ARG A 530 -5.69 13.15 1.84
N PHE A 531 -5.80 13.53 3.11
CA PHE A 531 -6.33 14.82 3.54
C PHE A 531 -5.46 15.44 4.62
N VAL A 532 -5.25 16.75 4.53
CA VAL A 532 -4.57 17.56 5.55
C VAL A 532 -5.32 18.89 5.68
N ASP A 533 -5.58 19.36 6.90
CA ASP A 533 -6.01 20.73 7.22
C ASP A 533 -5.18 21.22 8.41
N GLU A 534 -4.19 22.05 8.12
CA GLU A 534 -3.28 22.64 9.11
C GLU A 534 -3.53 24.13 9.20
N ALA A 535 -3.78 24.63 10.41
CA ALA A 535 -4.06 26.03 10.66
C ALA A 535 -3.19 26.56 11.79
N HIS A 536 -2.50 27.67 11.53
CA HIS A 536 -1.65 28.34 12.51
C HIS A 536 -2.00 29.81 12.65
N GLN A 537 -1.95 30.31 13.89
CA GLN A 537 -1.97 31.73 14.16
C GLN A 537 -1.02 32.10 15.30
N HIS A 538 -0.08 32.99 15.00
CA HIS A 538 0.89 33.53 15.95
C HIS A 538 0.91 35.05 15.93
N LYS A 539 1.23 35.68 17.07
CA LYS A 539 1.35 37.13 17.23
C LYS A 539 2.75 37.50 17.72
N GLY A 540 3.57 38.05 16.84
CA GLY A 540 4.88 38.62 17.14
C GLY A 540 4.82 40.11 17.54
N LYS A 541 5.85 40.58 18.24
CA LYS A 541 6.06 42.00 18.57
C LYS A 541 7.21 42.55 17.74
N SER A 542 7.03 43.66 17.03
CA SER A 542 8.08 44.30 16.22
C SER A 542 8.49 45.63 16.85
N GLY A 543 9.04 45.61 18.07
CA GLY A 543 9.41 46.80 18.86
C GLY A 543 8.35 47.24 19.90
N MET A 544 8.61 48.36 20.59
CA MET A 544 7.83 48.81 21.77
C MET A 544 6.36 49.17 21.46
N LEU A 545 6.03 49.48 20.20
CA LEU A 545 4.71 50.00 19.78
C LEU A 545 4.09 49.28 18.57
N SER A 546 4.57 48.11 18.17
CA SER A 546 4.10 47.38 16.96
C SER A 546 3.83 45.90 17.23
N SER A 547 2.77 45.35 16.63
CA SER A 547 2.46 43.92 16.65
C SER A 547 2.11 43.39 15.26
N LYS A 548 2.57 42.18 14.95
CA LYS A 548 2.25 41.45 13.72
C LYS A 548 1.56 40.14 14.08
N THR A 549 0.42 39.85 13.48
CA THR A 549 -0.28 38.57 13.61
C THR A 549 -0.21 37.85 12.27
N TYR A 550 0.37 36.66 12.26
CA TYR A 550 0.42 35.75 11.13
C TYR A 550 -0.68 34.73 11.29
N ILE A 551 -1.43 34.48 10.22
CA ILE A 551 -2.45 33.43 10.13
C ILE A 551 -2.15 32.66 8.86
N THR A 552 -1.90 31.35 8.97
CA THR A 552 -1.74 30.45 7.83
C THR A 552 -2.76 29.32 7.93
N ARG A 553 -3.22 28.85 6.77
CA ARG A 553 -4.00 27.63 6.68
C ARG A 553 -3.67 26.93 5.38
N ASP A 554 -3.35 25.65 5.48
CA ASP A 554 -3.02 24.80 4.35
C ASP A 554 -3.98 23.60 4.36
N ILE A 555 -4.69 23.40 3.25
CA ILE A 555 -5.60 22.26 3.05
C ILE A 555 -5.15 21.48 1.83
N LEU A 556 -5.11 20.16 1.95
CA LEU A 556 -4.89 19.23 0.85
C LEU A 556 -5.96 18.16 0.90
N ALA A 557 -6.54 17.81 -0.25
CA ALA A 557 -7.35 16.62 -0.45
C ALA A 557 -6.95 15.98 -1.79
N GLU A 558 -6.45 14.75 -1.75
CA GLU A 558 -5.84 14.08 -2.89
C GLU A 558 -6.37 12.64 -2.99
N THR A 559 -6.69 12.20 -4.21
CA THR A 559 -7.05 10.82 -4.55
C THR A 559 -6.18 10.35 -5.70
N THR A 560 -5.42 9.28 -5.49
CA THR A 560 -4.57 8.65 -6.50
C THR A 560 -5.02 7.23 -6.79
N ALA A 561 -4.80 6.76 -8.02
CA ALA A 561 -5.18 5.43 -8.46
C ALA A 561 -4.12 4.39 -8.06
N GLN A 562 -4.56 3.19 -7.67
CA GLN A 562 -3.70 2.03 -7.42
C GLN A 562 -4.05 0.91 -8.41
N ALA A 563 -3.23 0.71 -9.43
CA ALA A 563 -3.47 -0.24 -10.50
C ALA A 563 -3.69 -1.69 -10.01
N ALA A 564 -4.64 -2.40 -10.62
CA ALA A 564 -4.58 -3.86 -10.65
C ALA A 564 -3.54 -4.27 -11.70
N THR A 565 -2.74 -5.31 -11.44
CA THR A 565 -1.68 -5.78 -12.35
C THR A 565 -1.76 -7.29 -12.52
N LEU A 566 -1.81 -7.75 -13.77
CA LEU A 566 -1.56 -9.13 -14.16
C LEU A 566 -0.20 -9.21 -14.86
N SER A 567 0.71 -10.06 -14.37
CA SER A 567 2.02 -10.25 -14.98
C SER A 567 2.50 -11.70 -15.01
N GLY A 568 3.26 -12.05 -16.05
CA GLY A 568 3.79 -13.38 -16.29
C GLY A 568 4.96 -13.38 -17.28
N ASP A 569 5.55 -14.55 -17.54
CA ASP A 569 6.41 -14.77 -18.69
C ASP A 569 5.63 -14.53 -19.99
N THR A 570 4.42 -15.08 -20.09
CA THR A 570 3.37 -14.66 -21.02
C THR A 570 2.12 -14.29 -20.24
N ALA A 571 1.30 -13.39 -20.77
CA ALA A 571 0.03 -13.01 -20.15
C ALA A 571 -1.11 -13.13 -21.17
N THR A 572 -2.01 -14.09 -20.96
CA THR A 572 -3.18 -14.30 -21.81
C THR A 572 -4.47 -14.08 -21.04
N VAL A 573 -5.32 -13.19 -21.53
CA VAL A 573 -6.63 -12.84 -20.95
C VAL A 573 -7.72 -13.13 -21.97
N LEU A 574 -8.63 -14.03 -21.65
CA LEU A 574 -9.70 -14.50 -22.51
C LEU A 574 -11.07 -14.23 -21.88
N ALA A 575 -11.98 -13.61 -22.63
CA ALA A 575 -13.35 -13.33 -22.18
C ALA A 575 -14.38 -13.77 -23.23
N GLY A 576 -15.44 -14.45 -22.77
CA GLY A 576 -16.57 -14.81 -23.62
C GLY A 576 -17.45 -13.62 -24.02
N ARG A 577 -17.26 -12.46 -23.41
CA ARG A 577 -17.94 -11.19 -23.71
C ARG A 577 -16.96 -10.02 -23.71
N ASP A 578 -16.67 -9.35 -22.60
CA ASP A 578 -15.86 -8.12 -22.62
C ASP A 578 -14.58 -8.21 -21.76
N ILE A 579 -13.51 -7.53 -22.18
CA ILE A 579 -12.33 -7.26 -21.34
C ILE A 579 -12.28 -5.77 -21.05
N THR A 580 -12.15 -5.39 -19.78
CA THR A 580 -11.95 -3.99 -19.34
C THR A 580 -10.70 -3.88 -18.48
N VAL A 581 -9.79 -2.97 -18.84
CA VAL A 581 -8.60 -2.62 -18.07
C VAL A 581 -8.63 -1.11 -17.82
N GLN A 582 -8.86 -0.68 -16.58
CA GLN A 582 -9.03 0.73 -16.22
C GLN A 582 -7.99 1.17 -15.19
N GLY A 583 -7.09 2.08 -15.58
CA GLY A 583 -5.92 2.51 -14.79
C GLY A 583 -5.13 1.33 -14.23
N SER A 584 -5.01 0.26 -15.02
CA SER A 584 -4.51 -1.05 -14.60
C SER A 584 -3.57 -1.64 -15.65
N ASN A 585 -2.89 -2.73 -15.31
CA ASN A 585 -1.79 -3.25 -16.13
C ASN A 585 -1.99 -4.73 -16.49
N VAL A 586 -1.67 -5.07 -17.73
CA VAL A 586 -1.46 -6.47 -18.18
C VAL A 586 -0.11 -6.50 -18.89
N VAL A 587 0.89 -7.09 -18.26
CA VAL A 587 2.28 -7.03 -18.75
C VAL A 587 2.94 -8.40 -18.76
N ALA A 588 3.87 -8.62 -19.69
CA ALA A 588 4.63 -9.87 -19.73
C ALA A 588 6.05 -9.67 -20.23
N THR A 589 6.92 -10.64 -19.93
CA THR A 589 8.26 -10.69 -20.51
C THR A 589 8.20 -10.99 -22.00
N HIS A 590 7.44 -12.00 -22.39
CA HIS A 590 7.11 -12.38 -23.77
C HIS A 590 5.67 -11.93 -24.08
N ASP A 591 4.90 -12.74 -24.79
CA ASP A 591 3.66 -12.28 -25.42
C ASP A 591 2.55 -11.90 -24.44
N VAL A 592 1.83 -10.84 -24.79
CA VAL A 592 0.58 -10.43 -24.16
C VAL A 592 -0.57 -10.61 -25.14
N ASN A 593 -1.58 -11.39 -24.76
CA ASN A 593 -2.75 -11.70 -25.60
C ASN A 593 -4.05 -11.33 -24.87
N LEU A 594 -4.81 -10.37 -25.40
CA LEU A 594 -6.16 -10.02 -24.93
C LEU A 594 -7.16 -10.44 -26.00
N ALA A 595 -8.08 -11.35 -25.67
CA ALA A 595 -9.11 -11.79 -26.63
C ALA A 595 -10.51 -11.82 -26.02
N ALA A 596 -11.43 -11.09 -26.64
CA ALA A 596 -12.84 -11.01 -26.23
C ALA A 596 -13.77 -11.26 -27.42
N GLN A 597 -14.88 -11.99 -27.23
CA GLN A 597 -15.90 -12.13 -28.29
C GLN A 597 -16.73 -10.84 -28.47
N GLY A 598 -16.79 -10.00 -27.45
CA GLY A 598 -17.34 -8.65 -27.45
C GLY A 598 -16.23 -7.62 -27.57
N ASN A 599 -16.15 -6.70 -26.61
CA ASN A 599 -15.27 -5.53 -26.64
C ASN A 599 -14.00 -5.72 -25.82
N VAL A 600 -12.94 -5.00 -26.20
CA VAL A 600 -11.77 -4.78 -25.35
C VAL A 600 -11.64 -3.28 -25.07
N THR A 601 -11.71 -2.90 -23.80
CA THR A 601 -11.58 -1.50 -23.35
C THR A 601 -10.35 -1.33 -22.47
N VAL A 602 -9.48 -0.40 -22.82
CA VAL A 602 -8.25 -0.05 -22.08
C VAL A 602 -8.31 1.45 -21.77
N GLY A 603 -8.62 1.82 -20.53
CA GLY A 603 -8.92 3.21 -20.14
C GLY A 603 -8.15 3.69 -18.91
N THR A 604 -8.48 4.89 -18.45
CA THR A 604 -7.79 5.57 -17.33
C THR A 604 -8.57 5.57 -16.02
N ALA A 605 -7.88 5.45 -14.88
CA ALA A 605 -8.45 5.81 -13.59
C ALA A 605 -8.28 7.31 -13.33
N ARG A 606 -9.32 7.96 -12.79
CA ARG A 606 -9.31 9.38 -12.51
C ARG A 606 -8.59 9.66 -11.20
N GLU A 607 -7.66 10.61 -11.21
CA GLU A 607 -6.99 11.14 -10.02
C GLU A 607 -7.41 12.60 -9.78
N THR A 608 -7.39 13.03 -8.52
CA THR A 608 -7.78 14.41 -8.17
C THR A 608 -6.88 14.98 -7.09
N SER A 609 -6.47 16.23 -7.23
CA SER A 609 -5.85 17.01 -6.14
C SER A 609 -6.61 18.32 -5.92
N GLN A 610 -6.83 18.68 -4.67
CA GLN A 610 -7.39 19.97 -4.25
C GLN A 610 -6.51 20.54 -3.15
N GLU A 611 -6.04 21.76 -3.37
CA GLU A 611 -5.10 22.45 -2.49
C GLU A 611 -5.63 23.85 -2.15
N GLU A 612 -5.54 24.26 -0.88
CA GLU A 612 -5.78 25.65 -0.44
C GLU A 612 -4.58 26.11 0.37
N HIS A 613 -3.97 27.23 -0.02
CA HIS A 613 -2.94 27.91 0.76
C HIS A 613 -3.38 29.31 1.11
N LEU A 614 -3.62 29.56 2.39
CA LEU A 614 -3.98 30.87 2.93
C LEU A 614 -2.83 31.43 3.74
N ARG A 615 -2.43 32.67 3.44
CA ARG A 615 -1.50 33.46 4.25
C ARG A 615 -2.06 34.84 4.51
N GLN A 616 -2.25 35.19 5.78
CA GLN A 616 -2.71 36.50 6.22
C GLN A 616 -1.76 37.12 7.25
N VAL A 617 -1.35 38.36 7.03
CA VAL A 617 -0.52 39.16 7.94
C VAL A 617 -1.31 40.40 8.37
N LYS A 618 -1.55 40.53 9.68
CA LYS A 618 -2.17 41.72 10.28
C LYS A 618 -1.13 42.48 11.09
N THR A 619 -0.80 43.71 10.70
CA THR A 619 0.11 44.59 11.43
C THR A 619 -0.69 45.69 12.12
N SER A 620 -0.42 45.95 13.39
CA SER A 620 -1.05 47.03 14.17
C SER A 620 0.00 47.80 14.97
N GLY A 621 -0.21 49.10 15.14
CA GLY A 621 0.71 50.00 15.83
C GLY A 621 1.64 50.74 14.88
N LEU A 622 2.89 50.97 15.28
CA LEU A 622 3.90 51.66 14.49
C LEU A 622 4.56 50.73 13.46
N PHE A 623 4.52 51.03 12.16
CA PHE A 623 5.19 50.28 11.11
C PHE A 623 5.75 51.22 10.02
N SER A 624 6.86 50.86 9.39
CA SER A 624 7.46 51.67 8.31
C SER A 624 6.85 51.32 6.95
N GLY A 625 6.52 52.34 6.15
CA GLY A 625 5.96 52.19 4.79
C GLY A 625 7.00 52.01 3.67
N GLY A 626 8.30 51.92 4.01
CA GLY A 626 9.44 52.04 3.09
C GLY A 626 10.00 53.47 3.09
N GLY A 627 11.33 53.63 3.13
CA GLY A 627 12.00 54.94 3.25
C GLY A 627 12.07 55.49 4.67
N PHE A 628 12.24 56.82 4.82
CA PHE A 628 12.41 57.54 6.11
C PHE A 628 11.08 57.82 6.87
N GLY A 629 9.99 57.10 6.57
CA GLY A 629 8.64 57.36 7.12
C GLY A 629 8.03 56.24 7.98
N PHE A 630 7.15 56.61 8.92
CA PHE A 630 6.45 55.70 9.82
C PHE A 630 4.93 55.89 9.78
N THR A 631 4.16 54.80 9.93
CA THR A 631 2.70 54.77 10.01
C THR A 631 2.26 54.17 11.34
N ILE A 632 1.31 54.81 12.02
CA ILE A 632 0.62 54.30 13.21
C ILE A 632 -0.80 53.93 12.80
N GLY A 633 -1.13 52.64 12.84
CA GLY A 633 -2.46 52.20 12.41
C GLY A 633 -2.65 50.69 12.39
N SER A 634 -3.48 50.22 11.47
CA SER A 634 -3.71 48.80 11.19
C SER A 634 -3.56 48.51 9.70
N LYS A 635 -3.00 47.35 9.36
CA LYS A 635 -2.76 46.85 8.00
C LYS A 635 -3.07 45.36 7.97
N SER A 636 -3.78 44.87 6.96
CA SER A 636 -4.05 43.46 6.70
C SER A 636 -3.74 43.11 5.26
N GLU A 637 -2.88 42.13 5.07
CA GLU A 637 -2.55 41.50 3.78
C GLU A 637 -3.00 40.05 3.83
N LYS A 638 -3.85 39.60 2.90
CA LYS A 638 -4.31 38.21 2.82
C LYS A 638 -4.16 37.70 1.39
N THR A 639 -3.52 36.55 1.23
CA THR A 639 -3.41 35.81 -0.03
C THR A 639 -4.03 34.43 0.18
N THR A 640 -4.87 34.00 -0.74
CA THR A 640 -5.43 32.64 -0.80
C THR A 640 -5.17 32.08 -2.20
N LEU A 641 -4.58 30.89 -2.28
CA LEU A 641 -4.37 30.12 -3.50
C LEU A 641 -5.22 28.86 -3.40
N ASP A 642 -6.20 28.69 -4.27
CA ASP A 642 -7.01 27.48 -4.38
C ASP A 642 -6.65 26.77 -5.69
N GLY A 643 -6.13 25.55 -5.63
CA GLY A 643 -5.79 24.71 -6.78
C GLY A 643 -6.69 23.48 -6.85
N GLN A 644 -7.14 23.10 -8.05
CA GLN A 644 -7.88 21.87 -8.30
C GLN A 644 -7.36 21.24 -9.58
N THR A 645 -6.92 19.99 -9.52
CA THR A 645 -6.45 19.24 -10.69
C THR A 645 -7.18 17.92 -10.80
N VAL A 646 -7.32 17.48 -12.06
CA VAL A 646 -7.80 16.17 -12.44
C VAL A 646 -6.80 15.62 -13.44
N THR A 647 -6.19 14.51 -13.09
CA THR A 647 -5.28 13.75 -13.96
C THR A 647 -5.85 12.36 -14.23
N GLN A 648 -5.28 11.69 -15.22
CA GLN A 648 -5.74 10.40 -15.70
C GLN A 648 -4.60 9.38 -15.62
N ALA A 649 -4.73 8.43 -14.70
CA ALA A 649 -3.83 7.29 -14.59
C ALA A 649 -4.18 6.27 -15.68
N GLY A 650 -3.40 6.24 -16.76
CA GLY A 650 -3.58 5.33 -17.89
C GLY A 650 -3.30 3.87 -17.54
N SER A 651 -3.89 2.97 -18.32
CA SER A 651 -3.55 1.55 -18.26
C SER A 651 -2.31 1.24 -19.09
N THR A 652 -1.60 0.16 -18.75
CA THR A 652 -0.44 -0.33 -19.52
C THR A 652 -0.67 -1.77 -20.00
N ILE A 653 -0.65 -1.99 -21.31
CA ILE A 653 -0.64 -3.34 -21.91
C ILE A 653 0.72 -3.53 -22.58
N GLY A 654 1.58 -4.37 -22.03
CA GLY A 654 3.02 -4.30 -22.35
C GLY A 654 3.74 -5.64 -22.44
N SER A 655 4.49 -5.85 -23.50
CA SER A 655 5.47 -6.92 -23.63
C SER A 655 6.89 -6.36 -23.67
N VAL A 656 7.81 -6.94 -22.88
CA VAL A 656 9.21 -6.51 -22.82
C VAL A 656 10.06 -7.10 -23.96
N SER A 657 9.75 -8.32 -24.41
CA SER A 657 10.56 -9.08 -25.38
C SER A 657 9.70 -9.89 -26.36
N GLY A 658 8.41 -9.59 -26.48
CA GLY A 658 7.45 -10.27 -27.36
C GLY A 658 6.44 -9.31 -27.98
N GLN A 659 5.35 -9.88 -28.51
CA GLN A 659 4.29 -9.13 -29.17
C GLN A 659 3.12 -8.83 -28.23
N VAL A 660 2.37 -7.78 -28.54
CA VAL A 660 1.04 -7.53 -27.94
C VAL A 660 -0.03 -7.79 -28.99
N SER A 661 -0.98 -8.69 -28.70
CA SER A 661 -2.14 -8.96 -29.55
C SER A 661 -3.44 -8.66 -28.82
N ILE A 662 -4.28 -7.81 -29.41
CA ILE A 662 -5.61 -7.46 -28.93
C ILE A 662 -6.62 -7.87 -30.00
N THR A 663 -7.53 -8.78 -29.66
CA THR A 663 -8.59 -9.26 -30.55
C THR A 663 -9.95 -9.07 -29.90
N SER A 664 -10.85 -8.35 -30.58
CA SER A 664 -12.23 -8.15 -30.15
C SER A 664 -13.21 -8.56 -31.26
N GLY A 665 -14.27 -9.30 -30.93
CA GLY A 665 -15.34 -9.60 -31.89
C GLY A 665 -16.22 -8.38 -32.21
N LEU A 666 -16.24 -7.39 -31.31
CA LEU A 666 -16.82 -6.07 -31.49
C LEU A 666 -15.71 -5.01 -31.44
N ASP A 667 -15.79 -4.02 -30.56
CA ASP A 667 -14.95 -2.84 -30.63
C ASP A 667 -13.72 -2.94 -29.70
N THR A 668 -12.59 -2.40 -30.15
CA THR A 668 -11.45 -2.12 -29.28
C THR A 668 -11.36 -0.61 -29.03
N HIS A 669 -11.35 -0.20 -27.76
CA HIS A 669 -11.26 1.20 -27.35
C HIS A 669 -10.11 1.41 -26.37
N ILE A 670 -9.14 2.24 -26.74
CA ILE A 670 -7.95 2.58 -25.95
C ILE A 670 -7.97 4.08 -25.68
N THR A 671 -8.08 4.49 -24.41
CA THR A 671 -8.18 5.89 -24.00
C THR A 671 -7.10 6.25 -22.99
N GLY A 672 -6.32 7.29 -23.29
CA GLY A 672 -5.23 7.78 -22.43
C GLY A 672 -4.36 6.67 -21.84
N SER A 673 -4.02 5.64 -22.62
CA SER A 673 -3.33 4.44 -22.14
C SER A 673 -2.17 4.04 -23.05
N ASP A 674 -1.28 3.20 -22.55
CA ASP A 674 -0.02 2.85 -23.21
C ASP A 674 -0.02 1.37 -23.61
N ILE A 675 0.24 1.10 -24.89
CA ILE A 675 0.40 -0.24 -25.46
C ILE A 675 1.82 -0.37 -26.00
N ILE A 676 2.58 -1.35 -25.51
CA ILE A 676 4.02 -1.46 -25.78
C ILE A 676 4.33 -2.90 -26.18
N GLY A 677 4.90 -3.12 -27.35
CA GLY A 677 5.36 -4.45 -27.78
C GLY A 677 6.68 -4.36 -28.52
N THR A 678 7.72 -5.04 -28.06
CA THR A 678 9.03 -5.00 -28.73
C THR A 678 9.06 -5.81 -30.02
N GLN A 679 8.29 -6.90 -30.12
CA GLN A 679 8.14 -7.71 -31.36
C GLN A 679 6.81 -7.46 -32.09
N GLY A 680 6.27 -6.25 -31.97
CA GLY A 680 5.06 -5.84 -32.69
C GLY A 680 3.81 -5.68 -31.85
N ILE A 681 2.83 -5.00 -32.43
CA ILE A 681 1.49 -4.80 -31.88
C ILE A 681 0.45 -5.16 -32.94
N ASN A 682 -0.47 -6.06 -32.62
CA ASN A 682 -1.59 -6.44 -33.50
C ASN A 682 -2.92 -6.12 -32.83
N VAL A 683 -3.76 -5.31 -33.46
CA VAL A 683 -5.13 -5.03 -33.02
C VAL A 683 -6.11 -5.42 -34.12
N LEU A 684 -6.98 -6.37 -33.80
CA LEU A 684 -8.04 -6.86 -34.69
C LEU A 684 -9.40 -6.67 -34.04
N ALA A 685 -10.27 -5.88 -34.68
CA ALA A 685 -11.58 -5.56 -34.14
C ALA A 685 -12.62 -5.35 -35.24
N ARG A 686 -13.89 -5.22 -34.85
CA ARG A 686 -14.94 -4.65 -35.72
C ARG A 686 -14.67 -3.17 -35.95
N ASN A 687 -14.49 -2.38 -34.89
CA ASN A 687 -14.03 -0.98 -34.94
C ASN A 687 -12.88 -0.77 -33.94
N ILE A 688 -11.98 0.17 -34.26
CA ILE A 688 -10.85 0.54 -33.39
C ILE A 688 -10.94 2.02 -33.06
N THR A 689 -10.91 2.37 -31.78
CA THR A 689 -10.78 3.76 -31.31
C THR A 689 -9.59 3.88 -30.37
N ILE A 690 -8.71 4.83 -30.65
CA ILE A 690 -7.53 5.16 -29.84
C ILE A 690 -7.60 6.66 -29.58
N ASP A 691 -8.01 7.08 -28.39
CA ASP A 691 -8.26 8.49 -28.08
C ASP A 691 -7.56 8.97 -26.80
N ALA A 692 -7.60 10.28 -26.61
CA ALA A 692 -7.03 10.94 -25.45
C ALA A 692 -8.04 11.04 -24.31
N ALA A 693 -7.58 10.86 -23.08
CA ALA A 693 -8.36 11.20 -21.90
C ALA A 693 -8.26 12.70 -21.61
N GLN A 694 -9.32 13.30 -21.04
CA GLN A 694 -9.31 14.71 -20.67
C GLN A 694 -8.81 14.91 -19.24
N GLU A 695 -7.88 15.84 -19.08
CA GLU A 695 -7.35 16.34 -17.82
C GLU A 695 -7.72 17.81 -17.63
N THR A 696 -7.80 18.27 -16.39
CA THR A 696 -8.22 19.64 -16.07
C THR A 696 -7.41 20.24 -14.94
N ALA A 697 -7.10 21.53 -15.03
CA ALA A 697 -6.47 22.29 -13.96
C ALA A 697 -7.22 23.60 -13.74
N ARG A 698 -7.48 23.95 -12.48
CA ARG A 698 -8.16 25.20 -12.11
C ARG A 698 -7.48 25.83 -10.91
N ASN A 699 -6.93 27.02 -11.11
CA ASN A 699 -6.24 27.76 -10.07
C ASN A 699 -6.96 29.09 -9.80
N LYS A 700 -7.15 29.43 -8.52
CA LYS A 700 -7.73 30.68 -8.08
C LYS A 700 -6.82 31.38 -7.10
N THR A 701 -6.33 32.55 -7.48
CA THR A 701 -5.53 33.42 -6.61
C THR A 701 -6.39 34.59 -6.15
N THR A 702 -6.54 34.75 -4.85
CA THR A 702 -7.24 35.88 -4.23
C THR A 702 -6.28 36.69 -3.37
N TYR A 703 -6.09 37.96 -3.69
CA TYR A 703 -5.31 38.91 -2.90
C TYR A 703 -6.22 40.00 -2.31
N GLU A 704 -6.11 40.22 -0.99
CA GLU A 704 -6.85 41.25 -0.27
C GLU A 704 -5.90 42.12 0.57
N PHE A 705 -6.02 43.45 0.42
CA PHE A 705 -5.28 44.44 1.17
C PHE A 705 -6.23 45.43 1.86
N LYS A 706 -5.99 45.73 3.14
CA LYS A 706 -6.71 46.76 3.91
C LYS A 706 -5.73 47.53 4.79
N GLN A 707 -5.76 48.86 4.78
CA GLN A 707 -4.94 49.70 5.66
C GLN A 707 -5.75 50.87 6.21
N SER A 708 -5.49 51.26 7.45
CA SER A 708 -6.01 52.48 8.07
C SER A 708 -5.01 53.03 9.09
N GLY A 709 -4.66 54.32 9.06
CA GLY A 709 -3.74 54.90 10.05
C GLY A 709 -3.21 56.30 9.74
N LEU A 710 -2.45 56.85 10.68
CA LEU A 710 -1.69 58.11 10.60
C LEU A 710 -0.27 57.82 10.12
N SER A 711 0.18 58.41 9.02
CA SER A 711 1.52 58.20 8.43
C SER A 711 2.32 59.49 8.44
N VAL A 712 3.62 59.41 8.68
CA VAL A 712 4.58 60.51 8.69
C VAL A 712 5.75 60.12 7.78
N SER A 713 6.03 60.84 6.68
CA SER A 713 7.14 60.51 5.75
C SER A 713 8.02 61.72 5.41
N LEU A 714 9.30 61.47 5.10
CA LEU A 714 10.25 62.46 4.57
C LEU A 714 10.47 62.22 3.06
N GLY A 715 10.11 63.18 2.21
CA GLY A 715 10.24 63.10 0.74
C GLY A 715 8.98 62.55 0.07
N GLY A 716 8.69 63.06 -1.14
CA GLY A 716 7.38 63.05 -1.81
C GLY A 716 6.63 61.71 -1.87
N GLY A 717 5.33 61.77 -1.58
CA GLY A 717 4.31 60.80 -2.00
C GLY A 717 4.42 59.41 -1.37
N ILE A 718 3.80 59.23 -0.21
CA ILE A 718 3.46 57.90 0.31
C ILE A 718 2.23 57.39 -0.46
N ILE A 719 2.30 56.14 -0.92
CA ILE A 719 1.35 55.42 -1.79
C ILE A 719 1.72 55.48 -3.28
N ASP A 720 2.85 54.87 -3.64
CA ASP A 720 2.96 54.22 -4.96
C ASP A 720 3.93 53.02 -4.95
N THR A 721 4.01 52.34 -3.82
CA THR A 721 4.93 51.22 -3.63
C THR A 721 4.19 49.88 -3.64
N ALA A 722 4.59 49.05 -4.61
CA ALA A 722 4.35 47.61 -4.72
C ALA A 722 2.98 47.14 -5.25
N GLN A 723 2.44 47.75 -6.32
CA GLN A 723 1.42 47.09 -7.15
C GLN A 723 2.02 46.28 -8.32
N ASN A 724 3.23 46.62 -8.80
CA ASN A 724 3.79 46.01 -10.02
C ASN A 724 4.84 44.91 -9.80
N LEU A 725 5.34 44.67 -8.59
CA LEU A 725 6.50 43.77 -8.39
C LEU A 725 6.16 42.30 -8.09
N MET A 726 4.94 41.96 -7.66
CA MET A 726 4.57 40.58 -7.32
C MET A 726 3.83 39.81 -8.43
N ASN A 727 3.34 40.48 -9.48
CA ASN A 727 2.63 39.80 -10.58
C ASN A 727 3.55 39.24 -11.69
N TYR A 728 4.83 39.61 -11.71
CA TYR A 728 5.76 39.20 -12.77
C TYR A 728 6.78 38.12 -12.37
N SER A 729 7.12 37.96 -11.09
CA SER A 729 8.16 36.99 -10.68
C SER A 729 7.64 35.56 -10.46
N GLN A 730 6.38 35.38 -10.05
CA GLN A 730 5.79 34.04 -9.90
C GLN A 730 5.23 33.49 -11.22
N ARG A 731 4.76 34.35 -12.13
CA ARG A 731 4.29 33.93 -13.48
C ARG A 731 5.40 33.55 -14.46
N ALA A 732 6.65 33.91 -14.19
CA ALA A 732 7.78 33.47 -15.03
C ALA A 732 8.17 32.01 -14.78
N GLY A 733 7.79 31.42 -13.63
CA GLY A 733 8.11 30.03 -13.29
C GLY A 733 7.07 29.01 -13.74
N GLU A 734 5.83 29.44 -14.01
CA GLU A 734 4.69 28.56 -14.30
C GLU A 734 4.29 28.51 -15.79
N VAL A 735 4.93 29.31 -16.64
CA VAL A 735 4.64 29.38 -18.08
C VAL A 735 5.75 28.67 -18.86
N SER A 736 5.41 27.56 -19.50
CA SER A 736 6.32 26.69 -20.27
C SER A 736 6.73 27.28 -21.64
N ASP A 737 6.07 28.35 -22.12
CA ASP A 737 6.42 29.04 -23.37
C ASP A 737 7.50 30.11 -23.16
N SER A 738 8.64 29.89 -23.82
CA SER A 738 9.84 30.74 -23.78
C SER A 738 9.63 32.19 -24.27
N ARG A 739 8.59 32.48 -25.06
CA ARG A 739 8.32 33.83 -25.60
C ARG A 739 7.42 34.65 -24.68
N LEU A 740 6.47 34.03 -23.98
CA LEU A 740 5.69 34.69 -22.92
C LEU A 740 6.57 35.00 -21.70
N GLN A 741 7.48 34.08 -21.36
CA GLN A 741 8.51 34.31 -20.33
C GLN A 741 9.40 35.50 -20.70
N ALA A 742 9.80 35.62 -21.98
CA ALA A 742 10.58 36.75 -22.49
C ALA A 742 9.79 38.07 -22.49
N LEU A 743 8.48 38.07 -22.77
CA LEU A 743 7.65 39.27 -22.74
C LEU A 743 7.42 39.80 -21.30
N TYR A 744 7.17 38.90 -20.34
CA TYR A 744 7.06 39.26 -18.92
C TYR A 744 8.41 39.65 -18.32
N GLY A 745 9.49 38.94 -18.67
CA GLY A 745 10.86 39.29 -18.32
C GLY A 745 11.33 40.63 -18.91
N TYR A 746 10.91 40.96 -20.15
CA TYR A 746 11.21 42.23 -20.81
C TYR A 746 10.45 43.41 -20.20
N LYS A 747 9.16 43.25 -19.83
CA LYS A 747 8.40 44.30 -19.12
C LYS A 747 8.98 44.59 -17.74
N ALA A 748 9.36 43.56 -16.98
CA ALA A 748 10.04 43.71 -15.69
C ALA A 748 11.41 44.39 -15.83
N ALA A 749 12.20 44.01 -16.83
CA ALA A 749 13.50 44.63 -17.11
C ALA A 749 13.40 46.09 -17.56
N LYS A 750 12.33 46.46 -18.29
CA LYS A 750 12.10 47.84 -18.74
C LYS A 750 11.67 48.75 -17.59
N GLU A 751 10.76 48.32 -16.71
CA GLU A 751 10.38 49.08 -15.50
C GLU A 751 11.56 49.27 -14.54
N ILE A 752 12.44 48.25 -14.39
CA ILE A 752 13.66 48.36 -13.58
C ILE A 752 14.71 49.28 -14.23
N LYS A 753 14.84 49.25 -15.56
CA LYS A 753 15.75 50.14 -16.31
C LYS A 753 15.30 51.61 -16.27
N ASP A 754 13.99 51.85 -16.27
CA ASP A 754 13.41 53.20 -16.16
C ASP A 754 13.56 53.74 -14.71
N LEU A 755 13.41 52.88 -13.69
CA LEU A 755 13.71 53.24 -12.30
C LEU A 755 15.21 53.48 -12.06
N GLY A 756 16.09 52.65 -12.63
CA GLY A 756 17.54 52.78 -12.55
C GLY A 756 18.09 54.01 -13.29
N GLN A 757 17.43 54.47 -14.35
CA GLN A 757 17.74 55.73 -15.03
C GLN A 757 17.27 56.96 -14.26
N ALA A 758 16.17 56.86 -13.51
CA ALA A 758 15.70 57.93 -12.63
C ALA A 758 16.63 58.15 -11.42
N LEU A 759 17.21 57.09 -10.86
CA LEU A 759 18.19 57.14 -9.76
C LEU A 759 19.57 57.68 -10.18
N LYS A 760 19.99 57.45 -11.43
CA LYS A 760 21.30 57.92 -11.95
C LYS A 760 21.34 59.42 -12.29
N LYS A 761 20.20 60.10 -12.40
CA LYS A 761 20.11 61.54 -12.75
C LYS A 761 20.31 62.51 -11.57
N GLY A 762 20.70 62.03 -10.39
CA GLY A 762 21.50 62.82 -9.44
C GLY A 762 20.91 64.14 -8.90
N ASP A 763 19.60 64.31 -8.79
CA ASP A 763 18.97 65.58 -8.37
C ASP A 763 18.29 65.51 -6.98
N LEU A 764 18.93 64.86 -6.01
CA LEU A 764 18.36 64.58 -4.67
C LEU A 764 18.68 65.65 -3.60
N LYS A 765 18.97 66.90 -3.99
CA LYS A 765 19.32 67.99 -3.04
C LYS A 765 18.31 69.12 -2.91
N LYS A 766 17.09 69.02 -3.42
CA LYS A 766 16.03 70.01 -3.13
C LYS A 766 14.70 69.35 -2.75
N ASP A 767 14.14 69.84 -1.66
CA ASP A 767 12.80 69.61 -1.12
C ASP A 767 12.51 68.27 -0.42
N VAL A 768 13.18 68.08 0.72
CA VAL A 768 12.71 67.16 1.76
C VAL A 768 11.45 67.76 2.41
N SER A 769 10.26 67.28 2.05
CA SER A 769 9.01 67.62 2.74
C SER A 769 8.62 66.53 3.74
N LEU A 770 8.30 66.93 4.98
CA LEU A 770 7.71 66.08 6.01
C LEU A 770 6.18 66.03 5.78
N ASN A 771 5.61 64.86 5.52
CA ASN A 771 4.17 64.72 5.23
C ASN A 771 3.49 63.90 6.33
N VAL A 772 2.42 64.42 6.93
CA VAL A 772 1.63 63.75 7.99
C VAL A 772 0.21 63.47 7.48
N SER A 773 -0.22 62.22 7.30
CA SER A 773 -1.54 61.89 6.70
C SER A 773 -2.30 60.79 7.42
N ILE A 774 -3.59 60.98 7.70
CA ILE A 774 -4.52 59.94 8.16
C ILE A 774 -5.39 59.44 7.01
N GLY A 775 -5.53 58.13 6.83
CA GLY A 775 -6.38 57.60 5.75
C GLY A 775 -6.67 56.11 5.86
N SER A 776 -7.59 55.65 5.00
CA SER A 776 -7.98 54.25 4.83
C SER A 776 -7.91 53.82 3.36
N SER A 777 -7.52 52.59 3.11
CA SER A 777 -7.48 51.99 1.77
C SER A 777 -7.86 50.51 1.79
N LYS A 778 -8.54 50.05 0.74
CA LYS A 778 -8.94 48.66 0.52
C LYS A 778 -8.72 48.28 -0.93
N PHE A 779 -8.19 47.09 -1.17
CA PHE A 779 -8.00 46.51 -2.49
C PHE A 779 -8.29 45.00 -2.46
N LYS A 780 -8.98 44.47 -3.48
CA LYS A 780 -9.14 43.04 -3.70
C LYS A 780 -8.84 42.73 -5.18
N SER A 781 -8.07 41.69 -5.44
CA SER A 781 -7.85 41.09 -6.75
C SER A 781 -8.14 39.60 -6.68
N GLU A 782 -8.86 39.08 -7.66
CA GLU A 782 -9.20 37.67 -7.80
C GLU A 782 -8.92 37.25 -9.24
N THR A 783 -8.06 36.25 -9.43
CA THR A 783 -7.72 35.68 -10.73
C THR A 783 -8.07 34.20 -10.73
N VAL A 784 -8.85 33.74 -11.69
CA VAL A 784 -9.19 32.33 -11.91
C VAL A 784 -8.63 31.93 -13.26
N THR A 785 -7.81 30.87 -13.30
CA THR A 785 -7.41 30.18 -14.52
C THR A 785 -8.05 28.79 -14.53
N ALA A 786 -8.53 28.36 -15.70
CA ALA A 786 -9.09 27.04 -15.93
C ALA A 786 -8.57 26.51 -17.27
N GLU A 787 -8.07 25.29 -17.25
CA GLU A 787 -7.38 24.65 -18.36
C GLU A 787 -7.93 23.23 -18.54
N THR A 788 -8.05 22.82 -19.80
CA THR A 788 -8.37 21.43 -20.17
C THR A 788 -7.34 20.98 -21.20
N PHE A 789 -6.81 19.77 -21.01
CA PHE A 789 -5.77 19.21 -21.88
C PHE A 789 -6.07 17.74 -22.17
N ALA A 790 -5.68 17.31 -23.36
CA ALA A 790 -5.83 15.94 -23.83
C ALA A 790 -4.56 15.12 -23.53
N ARG A 791 -4.68 14.07 -22.71
CA ARG A 791 -3.68 13.03 -22.48
C ARG A 791 -3.86 11.91 -23.49
N GLY A 792 -3.04 11.91 -24.54
CA GLY A 792 -3.08 10.90 -25.61
C GLY A 792 -2.83 9.47 -25.14
N SER A 793 -3.33 8.52 -25.93
CA SER A 793 -2.87 7.14 -25.87
C SER A 793 -1.57 6.98 -26.67
N THR A 794 -0.74 6.01 -26.28
CA THR A 794 0.49 5.68 -27.03
C THR A 794 0.51 4.21 -27.41
N LEU A 795 0.81 3.91 -28.68
CA LEU A 795 1.11 2.58 -29.16
C LEU A 795 2.55 2.62 -29.70
N THR A 796 3.46 1.87 -29.08
CA THR A 796 4.88 1.90 -29.45
C THR A 796 5.43 0.50 -29.64
N SER A 797 6.08 0.29 -30.80
CA SER A 797 6.79 -0.94 -31.11
C SER A 797 8.16 -0.69 -31.74
N ASP A 798 9.10 -1.60 -31.48
CA ASP A 798 10.37 -1.65 -32.20
C ASP A 798 10.22 -2.36 -33.56
N GLU A 799 9.15 -3.15 -33.73
CA GLU A 799 8.75 -3.81 -34.97
C GLU A 799 7.40 -3.28 -35.47
N ASP A 800 6.56 -4.13 -36.07
CA ASP A 800 5.40 -3.72 -36.84
C ASP A 800 4.15 -3.49 -35.97
N ILE A 801 3.38 -2.45 -36.31
CA ILE A 801 2.06 -2.21 -35.74
C ILE A 801 0.99 -2.44 -36.81
N ASN A 802 0.06 -3.37 -36.56
CA ASN A 802 -1.06 -3.67 -37.44
C ASN A 802 -2.39 -3.35 -36.74
N LEU A 803 -3.14 -2.39 -37.28
CA LEU A 803 -4.49 -2.04 -36.84
C LEU A 803 -5.49 -2.44 -37.93
N THR A 804 -6.36 -3.41 -37.65
CA THR A 804 -7.33 -3.94 -38.62
C THR A 804 -8.76 -3.84 -38.08
N ALA A 805 -9.53 -2.90 -38.62
CA ALA A 805 -10.98 -2.80 -38.39
C ALA A 805 -11.74 -3.50 -39.52
N THR A 806 -12.39 -4.61 -39.19
CA THR A 806 -13.03 -5.52 -40.16
C THR A 806 -14.44 -5.11 -40.57
N GLY A 807 -15.10 -4.28 -39.76
CA GLY A 807 -16.53 -4.03 -39.88
C GLY A 807 -17.38 -5.27 -39.60
N SER A 808 -18.69 -5.07 -39.54
CA SER A 808 -19.68 -6.14 -39.33
C SER A 808 -19.94 -6.98 -40.59
N GLY A 809 -19.38 -6.58 -41.74
CA GLY A 809 -19.73 -7.09 -43.06
C GLY A 809 -21.04 -6.51 -43.61
N ALA A 810 -21.77 -5.69 -42.85
CA ALA A 810 -22.94 -4.99 -43.36
C ALA A 810 -22.54 -3.96 -44.43
N GLN A 811 -23.33 -3.86 -45.48
CA GLN A 811 -23.10 -2.91 -46.57
C GLN A 811 -24.20 -1.85 -46.64
N THR A 812 -23.82 -0.64 -47.02
CA THR A 812 -24.73 0.43 -47.44
C THR A 812 -25.33 0.12 -48.82
N PHE A 813 -26.35 0.87 -49.22
CA PHE A 813 -27.07 0.64 -50.49
C PHE A 813 -26.17 0.78 -51.74
N ASP A 814 -25.08 1.54 -51.65
CA ASP A 814 -24.05 1.70 -52.68
C ASP A 814 -22.94 0.63 -52.62
N GLY A 815 -23.10 -0.42 -51.81
CA GLY A 815 -22.19 -1.57 -51.73
C GLY A 815 -20.92 -1.35 -50.89
N LYS A 816 -20.83 -0.23 -50.15
CA LYS A 816 -19.71 0.09 -49.25
C LYS A 816 -19.94 -0.48 -47.86
N ALA A 817 -18.89 -0.64 -47.06
CA ALA A 817 -19.03 -1.09 -45.68
C ALA A 817 -19.82 -0.06 -44.84
N ALA A 818 -20.73 -0.53 -43.98
CA ALA A 818 -21.54 0.33 -43.11
C ALA A 818 -20.78 0.78 -41.84
N ASP A 819 -19.79 -0.01 -41.42
CA ASP A 819 -18.92 0.19 -40.27
C ASP A 819 -17.53 -0.44 -40.51
N GLY A 820 -16.63 -0.37 -39.53
CA GLY A 820 -15.25 -0.79 -39.69
C GLY A 820 -14.27 0.38 -39.68
N ASP A 821 -14.47 1.30 -38.74
CA ASP A 821 -13.69 2.52 -38.65
C ASP A 821 -12.44 2.33 -37.77
N VAL A 822 -11.35 3.00 -38.13
CA VAL A 822 -10.19 3.21 -37.25
C VAL A 822 -10.10 4.70 -36.90
N ASN A 823 -10.35 5.03 -35.63
CA ASN A 823 -10.29 6.40 -35.10
C ASN A 823 -9.05 6.56 -34.20
N ILE A 824 -8.18 7.51 -34.52
CA ILE A 824 -7.02 7.87 -33.70
C ILE A 824 -7.10 9.37 -33.39
N ILE A 825 -7.29 9.71 -32.10
CA ILE A 825 -7.61 11.07 -31.65
C ILE A 825 -6.61 11.52 -30.58
N ALA A 826 -5.90 12.62 -30.84
CA ALA A 826 -4.82 13.16 -30.00
C ALA A 826 -3.86 12.08 -29.44
N SER A 827 -3.53 11.08 -30.25
CA SER A 827 -2.78 9.90 -29.82
C SER A 827 -1.56 9.65 -30.71
N THR A 828 -0.61 8.86 -30.22
CA THR A 828 0.64 8.56 -30.92
C THR A 828 0.74 7.07 -31.24
N VAL A 829 1.07 6.74 -32.48
CA VAL A 829 1.35 5.36 -32.94
C VAL A 829 2.72 5.34 -33.61
N THR A 830 3.66 4.56 -33.08
CA THR A 830 5.04 4.50 -33.59
C THR A 830 5.54 3.06 -33.71
N GLY A 831 5.94 2.65 -34.92
CA GLY A 831 6.48 1.31 -35.21
C GLY A 831 7.58 1.32 -36.27
N GLN A 832 8.21 0.18 -36.53
CA GLN A 832 9.09 -0.03 -37.69
C GLN A 832 8.28 0.15 -38.98
N ASN A 833 7.27 -0.69 -39.19
CA ASN A 833 6.18 -0.46 -40.12
C ASN A 833 4.88 -0.22 -39.36
N VAL A 834 3.98 0.57 -39.95
CA VAL A 834 2.64 0.78 -39.40
C VAL A 834 1.63 0.52 -40.52
N SER A 835 0.73 -0.43 -40.29
CA SER A 835 -0.37 -0.77 -41.20
C SER A 835 -1.71 -0.46 -40.54
N ILE A 836 -2.51 0.40 -41.16
CA ILE A 836 -3.87 0.74 -40.72
C ILE A 836 -4.83 0.32 -41.83
N THR A 837 -5.66 -0.67 -41.55
CA THR A 837 -6.68 -1.18 -42.46
C THR A 837 -8.06 -0.99 -41.85
N ALA A 838 -8.92 -0.23 -42.53
CA ALA A 838 -10.31 0.00 -42.12
C ALA A 838 -11.26 -0.44 -43.23
N ALA A 839 -12.24 -1.28 -42.90
CA ALA A 839 -13.29 -1.66 -43.85
C ALA A 839 -14.10 -0.45 -44.32
N LYS A 840 -14.17 0.62 -43.51
CA LYS A 840 -14.86 1.87 -43.84
C LYS A 840 -13.93 3.07 -43.79
N ASP A 841 -13.84 3.81 -42.67
CA ASP A 841 -13.11 5.07 -42.62
C ASP A 841 -11.85 5.00 -41.72
N VAL A 842 -10.79 5.72 -42.10
CA VAL A 842 -9.64 5.99 -41.23
C VAL A 842 -9.66 7.45 -40.81
N ASN A 843 -9.76 7.72 -39.51
CA ASN A 843 -9.88 9.06 -38.95
C ASN A 843 -8.71 9.37 -38.01
N LEU A 844 -7.78 10.21 -38.46
CA LEU A 844 -6.70 10.77 -37.66
C LEU A 844 -7.06 12.21 -37.28
N GLN A 845 -7.33 12.46 -36.00
CA GLN A 845 -7.87 13.75 -35.54
C GLN A 845 -7.08 14.29 -34.34
N SER A 846 -6.91 15.60 -34.24
CA SER A 846 -6.44 16.23 -33.00
C SER A 846 -7.57 16.40 -31.97
N ALA A 847 -7.22 16.61 -30.70
CA ALA A 847 -8.17 17.01 -29.65
C ALA A 847 -7.98 18.49 -29.29
N GLU A 848 -9.07 19.18 -28.96
CA GLU A 848 -9.06 20.58 -28.53
C GLU A 848 -8.70 20.69 -27.04
N ASN A 849 -7.76 21.56 -26.73
CA ASN A 849 -7.40 22.01 -25.39
C ASN A 849 -7.91 23.43 -25.20
N THR A 850 -8.48 23.73 -24.04
CA THR A 850 -9.01 25.07 -23.74
C THR A 850 -8.27 25.74 -22.59
N TYR A 851 -8.11 27.05 -22.71
CA TYR A 851 -7.57 27.93 -21.68
C TYR A 851 -8.57 29.05 -21.40
N GLN A 852 -8.87 29.30 -20.13
CA GLN A 852 -9.67 30.45 -19.72
C GLN A 852 -9.04 31.13 -18.51
N SER A 853 -8.93 32.45 -18.58
CA SER A 853 -8.43 33.30 -17.51
C SER A 853 -9.39 34.45 -17.26
N ASN A 854 -9.69 34.74 -15.99
CA ASN A 854 -10.54 35.85 -15.61
C ASN A 854 -10.00 36.52 -14.35
N THR A 855 -9.70 37.80 -14.44
CA THR A 855 -9.21 38.64 -13.35
C THR A 855 -10.21 39.75 -13.07
N LYS A 856 -10.58 39.89 -11.79
CA LYS A 856 -11.36 41.03 -11.29
C LYS A 856 -10.56 41.73 -10.21
N SER A 857 -10.43 43.05 -10.32
CA SER A 857 -9.77 43.88 -9.31
C SER A 857 -10.64 45.09 -8.95
N GLY A 858 -10.56 45.53 -7.69
CA GLY A 858 -11.29 46.69 -7.22
C GLY A 858 -10.62 47.30 -6.00
N GLY A 859 -10.56 48.63 -5.96
CA GLY A 859 -9.92 49.38 -4.90
C GLY A 859 -10.67 50.65 -4.52
N SER A 860 -10.52 51.07 -3.27
CA SER A 860 -11.03 52.32 -2.73
C SER A 860 -10.08 52.89 -1.69
N SER A 861 -9.83 54.19 -1.71
CA SER A 861 -9.01 54.88 -0.72
C SER A 861 -9.57 56.27 -0.37
N PHE A 862 -9.30 56.72 0.85
CA PHE A 862 -9.62 58.06 1.34
C PHE A 862 -8.60 58.49 2.40
N GLY A 863 -8.08 59.71 2.33
CA GLY A 863 -7.13 60.23 3.31
C GLY A 863 -7.07 61.74 3.37
N VAL A 864 -6.67 62.26 4.53
CA VAL A 864 -6.45 63.68 4.83
C VAL A 864 -5.04 63.81 5.41
N GLY A 865 -4.20 64.69 4.88
CA GLY A 865 -2.84 64.90 5.38
C GLY A 865 -2.38 66.34 5.33
N TRP A 866 -1.20 66.60 5.85
CA TRP A 866 -0.59 67.91 5.97
C TRP A 866 0.89 67.82 5.57
N SER A 867 1.31 68.62 4.60
CA SER A 867 2.71 68.67 4.15
C SER A 867 3.47 69.82 4.81
N PHE A 868 4.72 69.57 5.18
CA PHE A 868 5.65 70.52 5.77
C PHE A 868 6.94 70.52 4.92
N GLY A 869 7.03 71.43 3.96
CA GLY A 869 8.14 71.56 2.99
C GLY A 869 8.06 72.90 2.25
N ALA A 870 8.67 73.01 1.06
CA ALA A 870 8.68 74.26 0.27
C ALA A 870 7.28 74.84 -0.02
N ASN A 871 6.21 74.02 0.07
CA ASN A 871 4.81 74.44 0.04
C ASN A 871 4.00 73.72 1.13
N PRO A 872 3.85 74.31 2.34
CA PRO A 872 3.09 73.69 3.42
C PRO A 872 1.57 73.79 3.18
N GLY A 873 0.81 72.74 3.51
CA GLY A 873 -0.64 72.74 3.33
C GLY A 873 -1.41 71.45 3.66
N LEU A 874 -2.73 71.56 3.84
CA LEU A 874 -3.69 70.46 4.04
C LEU A 874 -3.99 69.75 2.71
N LEU A 875 -3.97 68.43 2.65
CA LEU A 875 -4.27 67.61 1.49
C LEU A 875 -5.46 66.68 1.79
N ILE A 876 -6.52 66.70 0.99
CA ILE A 876 -7.63 65.74 1.07
C ILE A 876 -7.65 64.94 -0.22
N GLN A 877 -7.52 63.62 -0.13
CA GLN A 877 -7.46 62.73 -1.30
C GLN A 877 -8.43 61.56 -1.17
N GLY A 878 -9.03 61.17 -2.29
CA GLY A 878 -9.92 60.00 -2.37
C GLY A 878 -9.87 59.38 -3.75
N GLY A 879 -10.01 58.06 -3.83
CA GLY A 879 -9.92 57.34 -5.10
C GLY A 879 -10.70 56.04 -5.13
N LYS A 880 -11.13 55.65 -6.34
CA LYS A 880 -11.79 54.39 -6.63
C LYS A 880 -11.19 53.79 -7.90
N SER A 881 -10.93 52.48 -7.89
CA SER A 881 -10.46 51.74 -9.06
C SER A 881 -11.25 50.46 -9.28
N SER A 882 -11.39 50.06 -10.54
CA SER A 882 -12.02 48.82 -10.97
C SER A 882 -11.30 48.31 -12.21
N GLY A 883 -10.98 47.01 -12.23
CA GLY A 883 -10.37 46.33 -13.36
C GLY A 883 -11.05 44.99 -13.64
N LYS A 884 -11.21 44.68 -14.92
CA LYS A 884 -11.61 43.36 -15.40
C LYS A 884 -10.69 42.99 -16.56
N ALA A 885 -10.09 41.82 -16.51
CA ALA A 885 -9.35 41.23 -17.61
C ALA A 885 -9.82 39.80 -17.81
N GLY A 886 -9.91 39.34 -19.04
CA GLY A 886 -10.25 37.97 -19.35
C GLY A 886 -9.59 37.54 -20.64
N GLY A 887 -9.14 36.29 -20.67
CA GLY A 887 -8.59 35.65 -21.86
C GLY A 887 -9.21 34.28 -22.06
N THR A 888 -9.43 33.90 -23.31
CA THR A 888 -9.81 32.53 -23.69
C THR A 888 -8.96 32.10 -24.86
N GLY A 889 -8.46 30.87 -24.85
CA GLY A 889 -7.73 30.31 -25.96
C GLY A 889 -8.08 28.85 -26.21
N THR A 890 -7.88 28.42 -27.44
CA THR A 890 -7.96 27.02 -27.85
C THR A 890 -6.66 26.63 -28.52
N THR A 891 -6.11 25.48 -28.14
CA THR A 891 -4.98 24.85 -28.82
C THR A 891 -5.35 23.41 -29.16
N HIS A 892 -4.55 22.72 -29.97
CA HIS A 892 -4.86 21.35 -30.38
C HIS A 892 -3.71 20.40 -30.05
N THR A 893 -4.02 19.26 -29.41
CA THR A 893 -3.09 18.13 -29.29
C THR A 893 -3.18 17.29 -30.56
N PRO A 894 -2.11 17.22 -31.38
CA PRO A 894 -2.16 16.52 -32.66
C PRO A 894 -2.18 14.99 -32.50
N THR A 895 -2.70 14.30 -33.50
CA THR A 895 -2.46 12.85 -33.68
C THR A 895 -1.20 12.63 -34.51
N LEU A 896 -0.34 11.71 -34.09
CA LEU A 896 0.92 11.38 -34.75
C LEU A 896 0.98 9.88 -35.05
N VAL A 897 0.96 9.52 -36.34
CA VAL A 897 1.19 8.14 -36.80
C VAL A 897 2.53 8.12 -37.53
N THR A 898 3.50 7.38 -36.99
CA THR A 898 4.88 7.37 -37.48
C THR A 898 5.37 5.94 -37.70
N ALA A 899 5.67 5.58 -38.94
CA ALA A 899 6.48 4.42 -39.28
C ALA A 899 7.94 4.85 -39.45
N ARG A 900 8.90 4.03 -39.00
CA ARG A 900 10.33 4.27 -39.27
C ARG A 900 10.71 3.93 -40.71
N ASP A 901 10.02 2.97 -41.32
CA ASP A 901 10.19 2.55 -42.71
C ASP A 901 8.89 2.76 -43.51
N THR A 902 7.94 1.82 -43.49
CA THR A 902 6.74 1.92 -44.30
C THR A 902 5.47 2.20 -43.48
N LEU A 903 4.77 3.28 -43.82
CA LEU A 903 3.40 3.54 -43.37
C LEU A 903 2.42 3.13 -44.46
N THR A 904 1.50 2.21 -44.16
CA THR A 904 0.41 1.81 -45.05
C THR A 904 -0.94 2.15 -44.43
N ILE A 905 -1.78 2.90 -45.15
CA ILE A 905 -3.16 3.18 -44.74
C ILE A 905 -4.10 2.73 -45.86
N THR A 906 -5.02 1.83 -45.54
CA THR A 906 -6.06 1.34 -46.45
C THR A 906 -7.44 1.64 -45.84
N SER A 907 -8.28 2.40 -46.53
CA SER A 907 -9.66 2.68 -46.13
C SER A 907 -10.63 2.25 -47.23
N GLY A 908 -11.70 1.53 -46.85
CA GLY A 908 -12.75 1.16 -47.80
C GLY A 908 -13.58 2.36 -48.29
N ASN A 909 -13.51 3.49 -47.59
CA ASN A 909 -14.21 4.71 -47.94
C ASN A 909 -13.34 5.97 -47.74
N ASP A 910 -13.45 6.71 -46.64
CA ASP A 910 -12.72 7.98 -46.49
C ASP A 910 -11.49 7.84 -45.57
N THR A 911 -10.45 8.62 -45.87
CA THR A 911 -9.34 8.87 -44.94
C THR A 911 -9.30 10.35 -44.57
N ASN A 912 -9.44 10.65 -43.28
CA ASN A 912 -9.48 12.00 -42.72
C ASN A 912 -8.23 12.25 -41.86
N ILE A 913 -7.42 13.25 -42.22
CA ILE A 913 -6.22 13.69 -41.50
C ILE A 913 -6.44 15.15 -41.06
N ILE A 914 -7.02 15.35 -39.88
CA ILE A 914 -7.50 16.65 -39.38
C ILE A 914 -6.70 17.03 -38.13
N GLY A 915 -5.80 18.00 -38.23
CA GLY A 915 -4.87 18.35 -37.15
C GLY A 915 -3.89 17.21 -36.82
N ALA A 916 -3.66 16.29 -37.77
CA ALA A 916 -2.89 15.07 -37.57
C ALA A 916 -1.77 14.90 -38.60
N GLN A 917 -0.79 14.06 -38.30
CA GLN A 917 0.33 13.79 -39.19
C GLN A 917 0.55 12.28 -39.37
N ALA A 918 0.67 11.88 -40.63
CA ALA A 918 0.98 10.53 -41.07
C ALA A 918 2.40 10.53 -41.66
N ARG A 919 3.34 9.78 -41.07
CA ARG A 919 4.76 9.84 -41.40
C ARG A 919 5.35 8.44 -41.67
N GLY A 920 6.23 8.33 -42.65
CA GLY A 920 7.01 7.13 -42.99
C GLY A 920 8.23 7.49 -43.85
N ASP A 921 9.22 6.60 -43.99
CA ASP A 921 10.21 6.75 -45.08
C ASP A 921 9.54 6.51 -46.44
N THR A 922 8.70 5.47 -46.49
CA THR A 922 7.72 5.19 -47.55
C THR A 922 6.30 5.35 -47.00
N VAL A 923 5.40 5.99 -47.76
CA VAL A 923 3.98 6.09 -47.41
C VAL A 923 3.10 5.55 -48.53
N ASN A 924 2.33 4.50 -48.24
CA ASN A 924 1.33 3.91 -49.13
C ASN A 924 -0.07 4.23 -48.61
N LEU A 925 -0.90 4.86 -49.44
CA LEU A 925 -2.27 5.22 -49.11
C LEU A 925 -3.22 4.67 -50.18
N ASN A 926 -4.19 3.84 -49.79
CA ASN A 926 -5.26 3.38 -50.66
C ASN A 926 -6.61 3.78 -50.05
N VAL A 927 -7.30 4.71 -50.69
CA VAL A 927 -8.51 5.35 -50.16
C VAL A 927 -9.67 5.08 -51.10
N GLY A 928 -10.74 4.43 -50.63
CA GLY A 928 -11.86 4.04 -51.49
C GLY A 928 -12.76 5.19 -51.96
N ARG A 929 -12.61 6.41 -51.42
CA ARG A 929 -13.45 7.57 -51.78
C ARG A 929 -12.78 8.93 -51.64
N ASN A 930 -12.64 9.46 -50.43
CA ASN A 930 -12.11 10.82 -50.23
C ASN A 930 -10.92 10.82 -49.27
N LEU A 931 -9.85 11.50 -49.68
CA LEU A 931 -8.75 11.89 -48.81
C LEU A 931 -8.93 13.35 -48.36
N ASN A 932 -9.20 13.57 -47.08
CA ASN A 932 -9.39 14.90 -46.50
C ASN A 932 -8.21 15.26 -45.59
N ILE A 933 -7.54 16.38 -45.86
CA ILE A 933 -6.41 16.88 -45.04
C ILE A 933 -6.70 18.32 -44.63
N ALA A 934 -6.75 18.59 -43.32
CA ALA A 934 -7.07 19.92 -42.79
C ALA A 934 -6.23 20.25 -41.56
N SER A 935 -5.55 21.41 -41.58
CA SER A 935 -4.86 21.94 -40.39
C SER A 935 -5.84 22.75 -39.55
N LEU A 936 -5.76 22.63 -38.22
CA LEU A 936 -6.59 23.40 -37.30
C LEU A 936 -5.84 24.65 -36.80
N GLN A 937 -6.61 25.68 -36.46
CA GLN A 937 -6.06 26.94 -35.97
C GLN A 937 -6.19 27.02 -34.47
N ASP A 938 -5.09 27.34 -33.81
CA ASP A 938 -5.09 27.74 -32.41
C ASP A 938 -5.55 29.19 -32.32
N THR A 939 -6.37 29.49 -31.31
CA THR A 939 -6.97 30.81 -31.11
C THR A 939 -6.69 31.34 -29.72
N GLU A 940 -6.55 32.66 -29.59
CA GLU A 940 -6.51 33.32 -28.29
C GLU A 940 -7.19 34.68 -28.41
N THR A 941 -8.09 34.98 -27.48
CA THR A 941 -8.70 36.30 -27.33
C THR A 941 -8.41 36.81 -25.94
N TYR A 942 -8.05 38.09 -25.81
CA TYR A 942 -7.81 38.75 -24.53
C TYR A 942 -8.47 40.12 -24.51
N ASN A 943 -9.24 40.39 -23.46
CA ASN A 943 -9.95 41.64 -23.25
C ASN A 943 -9.67 42.17 -21.85
N GLU A 944 -9.23 43.42 -21.75
CA GLU A 944 -8.99 44.12 -20.49
C GLU A 944 -9.65 45.49 -20.51
N HIS A 945 -10.32 45.82 -19.41
CA HIS A 945 -10.81 47.16 -19.10
C HIS A 945 -10.42 47.50 -17.67
N ASN A 946 -9.61 48.53 -17.51
CA ASN A 946 -9.30 49.12 -16.22
C ASN A 946 -9.74 50.59 -16.19
N SER A 947 -10.23 51.02 -15.04
CA SER A 947 -10.62 52.41 -14.80
C SER A 947 -10.29 52.77 -13.35
N SER A 948 -9.63 53.90 -13.17
CA SER A 948 -9.41 54.50 -11.86
C SER A 948 -9.70 55.99 -11.92
N GLY A 949 -10.27 56.51 -10.84
CA GLY A 949 -10.56 57.93 -10.68
C GLY A 949 -10.24 58.34 -9.25
N GLY A 950 -9.55 59.47 -9.10
CA GLY A 950 -9.22 60.05 -7.81
C GLY A 950 -9.22 61.57 -7.84
N PHE A 951 -9.38 62.16 -6.67
CA PHE A 951 -9.24 63.59 -6.45
C PHE A 951 -8.25 63.83 -5.32
N SER A 952 -7.56 64.96 -5.39
CA SER A 952 -6.65 65.44 -4.37
C SER A 952 -6.74 66.97 -4.29
N ILE A 953 -7.14 67.50 -3.14
CA ILE A 953 -7.36 68.93 -2.87
C ILE A 953 -6.34 69.38 -1.83
N GLY A 954 -5.40 70.21 -2.23
CA GLY A 954 -4.35 70.82 -1.41
C GLY A 954 -4.68 72.27 -1.03
N PHE A 955 -4.62 72.62 0.25
CA PHE A 955 -4.79 73.97 0.79
C PHE A 955 -3.46 74.43 1.40
N GLY A 956 -2.70 75.27 0.70
CA GLY A 956 -1.39 75.81 1.12
C GLY A 956 -1.15 77.24 0.62
N HIS A 957 0.10 77.61 0.26
CA HIS A 957 0.40 78.86 -0.46
C HIS A 957 -0.18 78.77 -1.90
N GLY A 958 -1.51 78.89 -2.02
CA GLY A 958 -2.31 78.56 -3.19
C GLY A 958 -3.21 77.32 -2.94
N MET A 959 -4.49 77.42 -3.35
CA MET A 959 -5.38 76.25 -3.41
C MET A 959 -5.06 75.47 -4.69
N SER A 960 -4.68 74.20 -4.55
CA SER A 960 -4.45 73.30 -5.69
C SER A 960 -5.49 72.18 -5.65
N SER A 961 -6.16 71.95 -6.78
CA SER A 961 -7.07 70.82 -6.95
C SER A 961 -6.58 70.02 -8.13
N THR A 962 -6.29 68.75 -7.90
CA THR A 962 -5.85 67.81 -8.93
C THR A 962 -6.83 66.64 -8.96
N GLY A 963 -7.41 66.40 -10.12
CA GLY A 963 -8.19 65.20 -10.41
C GLY A 963 -7.36 64.29 -11.31
N SER A 964 -7.30 63.01 -11.00
CA SER A 964 -6.71 62.01 -11.88
C SER A 964 -7.81 61.06 -12.34
N PHE A 965 -7.86 60.85 -13.65
CA PHE A 965 -8.70 59.83 -14.26
C PHE A 965 -7.82 59.03 -15.22
N SER A 966 -7.80 57.71 -15.06
CA SER A 966 -7.10 56.83 -15.98
C SER A 966 -8.02 55.71 -16.42
N GLN A 967 -7.99 55.40 -17.71
CA GLN A 967 -8.75 54.34 -18.31
C GLN A 967 -7.86 53.64 -19.34
N GLY A 968 -7.77 52.33 -19.24
CA GLY A 968 -7.03 51.46 -20.15
C GLY A 968 -7.97 50.40 -20.69
N LYS A 969 -7.89 50.19 -22.00
CA LYS A 969 -8.58 49.11 -22.70
C LYS A 969 -7.58 48.38 -23.57
N MET A 970 -7.54 47.06 -23.50
CA MET A 970 -6.75 46.22 -24.40
C MET A 970 -7.63 45.11 -24.94
N ASN A 971 -7.68 44.99 -26.26
CA ASN A 971 -8.32 43.88 -26.96
C ASN A 971 -7.25 43.26 -27.87
N SER A 972 -7.09 41.95 -27.81
CA SER A 972 -6.14 41.19 -28.62
C SER A 972 -6.83 39.93 -29.12
N ASP A 973 -6.70 39.66 -30.42
CA ASP A 973 -7.18 38.44 -31.06
C ASP A 973 -6.00 37.81 -31.84
N TYR A 974 -5.77 36.53 -31.63
CA TYR A 974 -4.70 35.75 -32.24
C TYR A 974 -5.28 34.48 -32.86
N ARG A 975 -4.82 34.16 -34.07
CA ARG A 975 -5.13 32.92 -34.79
C ARG A 975 -3.88 32.47 -35.54
N SER A 976 -3.44 31.24 -35.32
CA SER A 976 -2.29 30.69 -36.02
C SER A 976 -2.40 29.18 -36.15
N ILE A 977 -1.73 28.62 -37.15
CA ILE A 977 -1.59 27.17 -37.30
C ILE A 977 -0.22 26.81 -36.70
N ILE A 978 -0.21 26.14 -35.54
CA ILE A 978 1.04 25.67 -34.91
C ILE A 978 1.41 24.30 -35.47
N TYR A 979 0.43 23.42 -35.67
CA TYR A 979 0.61 22.09 -36.25
C TYR A 979 -0.05 21.98 -37.62
N GLN A 980 0.76 21.77 -38.65
CA GLN A 980 0.28 21.50 -39.99
C GLN A 980 -0.13 20.03 -40.10
N ALA A 981 -1.36 19.77 -40.55
CA ALA A 981 -1.79 18.43 -40.90
C ALA A 981 -1.19 18.01 -42.25
N GLY A 982 -0.79 16.75 -42.38
CA GLY A 982 -0.19 16.30 -43.63
C GLY A 982 0.36 14.88 -43.61
N ILE A 983 0.76 14.44 -44.81
CA ILE A 983 1.47 13.18 -45.06
C ILE A 983 2.94 13.54 -45.32
N TYR A 984 3.86 12.88 -44.61
CA TYR A 984 5.29 13.13 -44.70
C TYR A 984 6.02 11.84 -45.06
N ALA A 985 6.62 11.81 -46.25
CA ALA A 985 7.46 10.72 -46.71
C ALA A 985 8.95 11.10 -46.65
N GLY A 986 9.80 10.10 -46.42
CA GLY A 986 11.26 10.22 -46.47
C GLY A 986 11.81 9.96 -47.87
N SER A 987 12.88 9.17 -47.94
CA SER A 987 13.58 8.85 -49.18
C SER A 987 12.84 7.83 -50.05
N GLY A 988 12.01 6.98 -49.45
CA GLY A 988 11.15 6.01 -50.14
C GLY A 988 9.96 6.63 -50.90
N GLY A 989 9.53 7.84 -50.52
CA GLY A 989 8.49 8.58 -51.24
C GLY A 989 7.06 8.16 -50.88
N PHE A 990 6.09 8.55 -51.71
CA PHE A 990 4.67 8.27 -51.49
C PHE A 990 4.03 7.57 -52.71
N ASP A 991 3.13 6.63 -52.44
CA ASP A 991 2.17 6.04 -53.38
C ASP A 991 0.75 6.25 -52.84
N ILE A 992 -0.06 7.06 -53.51
CA ILE A 992 -1.38 7.50 -53.03
C ILE A 992 -2.41 7.25 -54.12
N GLU A 993 -3.33 6.30 -53.87
CA GLU A 993 -4.49 5.98 -54.69
C GLU A 993 -5.77 6.44 -53.97
N VAL A 994 -6.62 7.22 -54.66
CA VAL A 994 -7.89 7.77 -54.15
C VAL A 994 -8.99 7.60 -55.19
#